data_AF-A0A926KL33-F1
#
_entry.id   AF-A0A926KL33-F1
#
_cell.length_a   1.000
_cell.length_b   1.000
_cell.length_c   1.000
_cell.angle_alpha   90.00
_cell.angle_beta   90.00
_cell.angle_gamma   90.00
#
_symmetry.space_group_name_H-M   'P 1'
#
loop_
_entity.id
_entity.type
_entity.pdbx_description
1 polymer ?
#
loop_
_entity_poly.entity_id
_entity_poly.type
_entity_poly.pdbx_seq_one_letter_code
_entity_poly.pdbx_strand_id
1 'polypeptide(L)'
;MAYYISDYGFGHASRSIAIIRKWLERFPDSRIVICTSYSLSFLKQSLSGFPNVQFRHVLNDFGYILYHDSLEPDVNQMNQAYDEFVKRAPECIAAETIFLREAGIDLVVTDISPLPFFSADHLGIPSIGISNFTWYTAYRNILPADKLMFLQQAYHKMDHFFELAGSNEPRWGRRSKRSFGFFCREVDSAELANITAAVKQAVKALVYVGFGMKVNLESMHSWKLWDNENVSFVVSGSHPVEHPNVTVIPSGYIETQHYIAAADLIITKAGWSTAGEAVMNNKPLLIVERNVLEEDKNTSKYLIDHLHGELIQWDRLADLNLDPDTISDMKNKFPRQNRHEETVESIIDSIKEIIDTKKTEKEVGNMKLVLLSGGSGKRLWPLSNDSRSKQFLKVLRNEAGDLESMVQRVWGQVDKIGLSGSAYVATGKGQLDMIYSQLGADAPIIIEPERRDTFPAIALAATYLYSIVGVSLGEVVTVLPVDPYVEDDFFVRLKDLEQAVHDSSADIALIGVKPTYPSEKYGYIVPAEPIGEAANVEYQRVSNFREKPREDQAKLLIEQGALWNCGVFAFKLDYVMNLLIEKGLPIHYDELAKQYHKLAKISFDYEVVEKAERIFVLPYDGYWKDLGTWNTLTEEVSYNLMGKGIISDDSHNTHVLNELEIPVTVIGLSNIVVATSADGILVAEKSSSPRIKDIMKNSDQRPMYEERRWGWYRVLDYGTLKDGSQVLTKKIFINAGKNSSYQLHHKRSEAWTIIAGEGELMLNDKLIEVKAGDVIQIPIRARHAIRAVTDLEFIEVQTGTELIEEDNIRLYAEWEEIALLAVR
;
A
#
# COMPACT_ATOMS: atom_id res chain seq x y z
N MET A 1 -14.85 -12.49 -14.46
CA MET A 1 -14.93 -11.14 -13.87
C MET A 1 -16.14 -11.07 -12.94
N ALA A 2 -16.02 -10.44 -11.76
CA ALA A 2 -17.16 -10.03 -10.96
C ALA A 2 -17.35 -8.51 -11.11
N TYR A 3 -18.56 -8.07 -11.46
CA TYR A 3 -18.88 -6.67 -11.71
C TYR A 3 -19.92 -6.21 -10.69
N TYR A 4 -19.53 -5.29 -9.80
CA TYR A 4 -20.38 -4.73 -8.76
C TYR A 4 -20.96 -3.42 -9.23
N ILE A 5 -22.29 -3.32 -9.11
CA ILE A 5 -23.04 -2.13 -9.49
C ILE A 5 -23.78 -1.64 -8.25
N SER A 6 -23.53 -0.38 -7.92
CA SER A 6 -24.15 0.37 -6.85
C SER A 6 -25.65 0.20 -6.82
N ASP A 7 -26.18 0.12 -5.62
CA ASP A 7 -27.62 0.00 -5.38
C ASP A 7 -28.32 1.37 -5.51
N TYR A 8 -27.56 2.44 -5.77
CA TYR A 8 -28.08 3.79 -5.90
C TYR A 8 -28.56 4.14 -7.32
N GLY A 9 -29.72 3.61 -7.70
CA GLY A 9 -30.47 4.05 -8.89
C GLY A 9 -29.94 3.53 -10.23
N PHE A 10 -30.77 3.64 -11.28
CA PHE A 10 -30.50 3.01 -12.58
C PHE A 10 -29.38 3.66 -13.40
N GLY A 11 -28.92 4.86 -13.04
CA GLY A 11 -27.83 5.53 -13.77
C GLY A 11 -26.51 4.76 -13.70
N HIS A 12 -26.25 4.13 -12.55
CA HIS A 12 -25.12 3.23 -12.32
C HIS A 12 -25.18 1.99 -13.24
N ALA A 13 -26.34 1.34 -13.28
CA ALA A 13 -26.55 0.21 -14.18
C ALA A 13 -26.44 0.59 -15.66
N SER A 14 -27.00 1.72 -16.07
CA SER A 14 -26.99 2.18 -17.47
C SER A 14 -25.56 2.31 -18.03
N ARG A 15 -24.68 2.98 -17.29
CA ARG A 15 -23.27 3.13 -17.70
C ARG A 15 -22.51 1.80 -17.65
N SER A 16 -22.74 0.97 -16.64
CA SER A 16 -22.09 -0.34 -16.57
C SER A 16 -22.51 -1.26 -17.71
N ILE A 17 -23.76 -1.21 -18.18
CA ILE A 17 -24.24 -1.96 -19.34
C ILE A 17 -23.43 -1.61 -20.60
N ALA A 18 -23.10 -0.34 -20.83
CA ALA A 18 -22.31 0.07 -21.99
C ALA A 18 -20.94 -0.65 -22.02
N ILE A 19 -20.24 -0.68 -20.88
CA ILE A 19 -18.95 -1.38 -20.74
C ILE A 19 -19.15 -2.90 -20.87
N ILE A 20 -20.14 -3.47 -20.20
CA ILE A 20 -20.38 -4.92 -20.16
C ILE A 20 -20.74 -5.45 -21.55
N ARG A 21 -21.64 -4.79 -22.29
CA ARG A 21 -22.00 -5.18 -23.66
C ARG A 21 -20.77 -5.16 -24.56
N LYS A 22 -20.01 -4.06 -24.57
CA LYS A 22 -18.81 -3.93 -25.40
C LYS A 22 -17.74 -4.97 -25.07
N TRP A 23 -17.54 -5.25 -23.78
CA TRP A 23 -16.65 -6.31 -23.33
C TRP A 23 -17.06 -7.67 -23.88
N LEU A 24 -18.34 -8.04 -23.78
CA LEU A 24 -18.86 -9.33 -24.22
C LEU A 24 -18.90 -9.48 -25.75
N GLU A 25 -19.09 -8.39 -26.48
CA GLU A 25 -18.96 -8.37 -27.94
C GLU A 25 -17.53 -8.70 -28.39
N ARG A 26 -16.52 -8.13 -27.71
CA ARG A 26 -15.10 -8.34 -28.03
C ARG A 26 -14.53 -9.64 -27.46
N PHE A 27 -15.04 -10.08 -26.32
CA PHE A 27 -14.59 -11.26 -25.59
C PHE A 27 -15.77 -12.18 -25.24
N PRO A 28 -16.39 -12.84 -26.25
CA PRO A 28 -17.62 -13.60 -26.07
C PRO A 28 -17.50 -14.77 -25.10
N ASP A 29 -16.30 -15.34 -24.95
CA ASP A 29 -16.04 -16.46 -24.03
C ASP A 29 -15.85 -16.01 -22.56
N SER A 30 -15.85 -14.71 -22.30
CA SER A 30 -15.67 -14.20 -20.94
C SER A 30 -16.91 -14.41 -20.08
N ARG A 31 -16.70 -14.87 -18.84
CA ARG A 31 -17.77 -15.01 -17.84
C ARG A 31 -17.82 -13.77 -16.95
N ILE A 32 -18.99 -13.16 -16.85
CA ILE A 32 -19.25 -12.00 -15.97
C ILE A 32 -20.31 -12.35 -14.94
N VAL A 33 -20.01 -12.13 -13.67
CA VAL A 33 -21.00 -12.22 -12.58
C VAL A 33 -21.34 -10.80 -12.11
N ILE A 34 -22.56 -10.36 -12.38
CA ILE A 34 -23.06 -9.04 -12.01
C ILE A 34 -23.67 -9.10 -10.62
N CYS A 35 -23.20 -8.23 -9.73
CA CYS A 35 -23.53 -8.23 -8.30
C CYS A 35 -24.20 -6.90 -7.93
N THR A 36 -25.50 -6.94 -7.64
CA THR A 36 -26.32 -5.77 -7.27
C THR A 36 -27.65 -6.25 -6.69
N SER A 37 -28.34 -5.41 -5.92
CA SER A 37 -29.69 -5.70 -5.41
C SER A 37 -30.76 -4.89 -6.15
N TYR A 38 -30.52 -3.60 -6.39
CA TYR A 38 -31.55 -2.68 -6.85
C TYR A 38 -31.89 -2.82 -8.34
N SER A 39 -30.88 -2.84 -9.22
CA SER A 39 -31.09 -2.71 -10.67
C SER A 39 -31.15 -4.04 -11.42
N LEU A 40 -31.40 -5.15 -10.71
CA LEU A 40 -31.25 -6.51 -11.26
C LEU A 40 -32.21 -6.80 -12.41
N SER A 41 -33.46 -6.34 -12.34
CA SER A 41 -34.48 -6.56 -13.38
C SER A 41 -34.08 -5.87 -14.69
N PHE A 42 -33.66 -4.61 -14.59
CA PHE A 42 -33.17 -3.80 -15.70
C PHE A 42 -31.94 -4.42 -16.37
N LEU A 43 -30.97 -4.86 -15.57
CA LEU A 43 -29.76 -5.53 -16.07
C LEU A 43 -30.08 -6.86 -16.76
N LYS A 44 -30.97 -7.67 -16.18
CA LYS A 44 -31.40 -8.94 -16.79
C LYS A 44 -32.08 -8.74 -18.14
N GLN A 45 -32.94 -7.71 -18.26
CA GLN A 45 -33.60 -7.40 -19.52
C GLN A 45 -32.61 -6.84 -20.55
N SER A 46 -31.70 -5.95 -20.15
CA SER A 46 -30.74 -5.33 -21.06
C SER A 46 -29.65 -6.32 -21.55
N LEU A 47 -29.30 -7.32 -20.74
CA LEU A 47 -28.23 -8.29 -21.03
C LEU A 47 -28.76 -9.70 -21.39
N SER A 48 -30.05 -9.84 -21.69
CA SER A 48 -30.67 -11.15 -21.96
C SER A 48 -30.07 -11.89 -23.17
N GLY A 49 -29.42 -11.17 -24.09
CA GLY A 49 -28.74 -11.74 -25.25
C GLY A 49 -27.38 -12.38 -24.96
N PHE A 50 -26.86 -12.28 -23.72
CA PHE A 50 -25.51 -12.73 -23.38
C PHE A 50 -25.54 -13.91 -22.40
N PRO A 51 -25.33 -15.16 -22.87
CA PRO A 51 -25.49 -16.37 -22.05
C PRO A 51 -24.43 -16.52 -20.95
N ASN A 52 -23.28 -15.84 -21.09
CA ASN A 52 -22.16 -15.92 -20.15
C ASN A 52 -22.25 -14.91 -18.99
N VAL A 53 -23.41 -14.24 -18.86
CA VAL A 53 -23.69 -13.31 -17.76
C VAL A 53 -24.51 -14.00 -16.68
N GLN A 54 -24.00 -13.96 -15.45
CA GLN A 54 -24.70 -14.43 -14.26
C GLN A 54 -25.06 -13.25 -13.37
N PHE A 55 -26.12 -13.40 -12.57
CA PHE A 55 -26.65 -12.33 -11.73
C PHE A 55 -26.70 -12.80 -10.28
N ARG A 56 -26.14 -12.02 -9.36
CA ARG A 56 -26.22 -12.27 -7.92
C ARG A 56 -26.83 -11.06 -7.21
N HIS A 57 -27.81 -11.35 -6.35
CA HIS A 57 -28.40 -10.33 -5.50
C HIS A 57 -27.49 -10.07 -4.30
N VAL A 58 -26.89 -8.88 -4.24
CA VAL A 58 -25.98 -8.47 -3.16
C VAL A 58 -26.20 -7.00 -2.86
N LEU A 59 -26.30 -6.67 -1.56
CA LEU A 59 -26.37 -5.30 -1.08
C LEU A 59 -24.95 -4.82 -0.78
N ASN A 60 -24.38 -3.99 -1.65
CA ASN A 60 -22.96 -3.58 -1.57
C ASN A 60 -22.76 -2.17 -1.05
N ASP A 61 -23.80 -1.35 -1.11
CA ASP A 61 -23.90 -0.01 -0.54
C ASP A 61 -25.38 0.33 -0.29
N PHE A 62 -25.66 1.54 0.19
CA PHE A 62 -27.03 2.02 0.44
C PHE A 62 -27.34 3.36 -0.25
N GLY A 63 -26.33 4.03 -0.81
CA GLY A 63 -26.44 5.33 -1.47
C GLY A 63 -27.11 6.43 -0.64
N TYR A 64 -27.72 7.41 -1.30
CA TYR A 64 -28.45 8.48 -0.61
C TYR A 64 -29.86 8.07 -0.18
N ILE A 65 -30.19 8.49 1.04
CA ILE A 65 -31.53 8.58 1.62
C ILE A 65 -31.91 10.05 1.65
N LEU A 66 -33.01 10.40 0.97
CA LEU A 66 -33.49 11.77 0.82
C LEU A 66 -34.75 11.97 1.67
N TYR A 67 -35.06 13.21 2.04
CA TYR A 67 -36.36 13.53 2.65
C TYR A 67 -37.51 13.25 1.66
N HIS A 68 -38.70 12.99 2.20
CA HIS A 68 -39.93 12.86 1.40
C HIS A 68 -40.13 14.14 0.55
N ASP A 69 -40.39 13.96 -0.75
CA ASP A 69 -40.58 15.03 -1.75
C ASP A 69 -39.42 16.03 -1.88
N SER A 70 -38.20 15.65 -1.49
CA SER A 70 -37.03 16.54 -1.54
C SER A 70 -35.86 15.91 -2.26
N LEU A 71 -35.02 16.77 -2.83
CA LEU A 71 -33.71 16.41 -3.39
C LEU A 71 -32.58 16.48 -2.35
N GLU A 72 -32.91 16.83 -1.09
CA GLU A 72 -31.95 16.97 0.00
C GLU A 72 -31.77 15.66 0.78
N PRO A 73 -30.52 15.30 1.14
CA PRO A 73 -30.25 14.15 2.01
C PRO A 73 -30.88 14.30 3.39
N ASP A 74 -31.54 13.23 3.85
CA ASP A 74 -31.92 13.09 5.26
C ASP A 74 -30.68 12.64 6.05
N VAL A 75 -29.94 13.62 6.58
CA VAL A 75 -28.69 13.39 7.31
C VAL A 75 -28.87 12.42 8.48
N ASN A 76 -30.01 12.45 9.18
CA ASN A 76 -30.25 11.59 10.33
C ASN A 76 -30.44 10.14 9.90
N GLN A 77 -31.28 9.89 8.90
CA GLN A 77 -31.49 8.55 8.35
C GLN A 77 -30.23 8.00 7.67
N MET A 78 -29.51 8.86 6.94
CA MET A 78 -28.21 8.52 6.35
C MET A 78 -27.21 8.04 7.39
N ASN A 79 -27.11 8.76 8.51
CA ASN A 79 -26.18 8.43 9.59
C ASN A 79 -26.52 7.08 10.23
N GLN A 80 -27.80 6.81 10.45
CA GLN A 80 -28.27 5.53 11.01
C GLN A 80 -28.04 4.36 10.03
N ALA A 81 -28.36 4.55 8.74
CA ALA A 81 -28.13 3.54 7.71
C ALA A 81 -26.64 3.25 7.50
N TYR A 82 -25.79 4.28 7.61
CA TYR A 82 -24.34 4.12 7.55
C TYR A 82 -23.82 3.24 8.69
N ASP A 83 -24.28 3.47 9.92
CA ASP A 83 -23.87 2.66 11.08
C ASP A 83 -24.30 1.20 10.92
N GLU A 84 -25.51 0.95 10.43
CA GLU A 84 -25.98 -0.40 10.13
C GLU A 84 -25.19 -1.07 8.99
N PHE A 85 -24.82 -0.30 7.97
CA PHE A 85 -23.98 -0.76 6.88
C PHE A 85 -22.59 -1.17 7.37
N VAL A 86 -21.88 -0.30 8.11
CA VAL A 86 -20.56 -0.59 8.66
C VAL A 86 -20.61 -1.77 9.64
N LYS A 87 -21.66 -1.88 10.46
CA LYS A 87 -21.84 -2.98 11.40
C LYS A 87 -21.93 -4.35 10.70
N ARG A 88 -22.58 -4.43 9.53
CA ARG A 88 -22.72 -5.68 8.77
C ARG A 88 -21.56 -5.94 7.81
N ALA A 89 -20.75 -4.93 7.52
CA ALA A 89 -19.68 -5.02 6.53
C ALA A 89 -18.72 -6.20 6.74
N PRO A 90 -18.26 -6.56 7.96
CA PRO A 90 -17.36 -7.69 8.14
C PRO A 90 -17.93 -9.03 7.63
N GLU A 91 -19.21 -9.30 7.92
CA GLU A 91 -19.90 -10.52 7.47
C GLU A 91 -20.08 -10.52 5.96
N CYS A 92 -20.47 -9.38 5.39
CA CYS A 92 -20.61 -9.21 3.94
C CYS A 92 -19.28 -9.41 3.21
N ILE A 93 -18.19 -8.82 3.72
CA ILE A 93 -16.83 -8.96 3.16
C ILE A 93 -16.39 -10.43 3.23
N ALA A 94 -16.64 -11.13 4.34
CA ALA A 94 -16.29 -12.54 4.47
C ALA A 94 -17.05 -13.42 3.46
N ALA A 95 -18.36 -13.23 3.33
CA ALA A 95 -19.19 -13.94 2.36
C ALA A 95 -18.75 -13.67 0.92
N GLU A 96 -18.42 -12.41 0.61
CA GLU A 96 -17.97 -12.00 -0.70
C GLU A 96 -16.58 -12.54 -1.04
N THR A 97 -15.68 -12.57 -0.06
CA THR A 97 -14.36 -13.21 -0.17
C THR A 97 -14.48 -14.70 -0.51
N ILE A 98 -15.42 -15.41 0.12
CA ILE A 98 -15.67 -16.83 -0.19
C ILE A 98 -16.18 -16.98 -1.63
N PHE A 99 -17.17 -16.18 -2.02
CA PHE A 99 -17.70 -16.20 -3.38
C PHE A 99 -16.61 -15.96 -4.43
N LEU A 100 -15.82 -14.89 -4.28
CA LEU A 100 -14.80 -14.50 -5.27
C LEU A 100 -13.80 -15.64 -5.50
N ARG A 101 -13.44 -16.35 -4.42
CA ARG A 101 -12.54 -17.52 -4.45
C ARG A 101 -13.19 -18.72 -5.13
N GLU A 102 -14.37 -19.15 -4.66
CA GLU A 102 -15.06 -20.35 -5.16
C GLU A 102 -15.49 -20.20 -6.61
N ALA A 103 -15.92 -19.00 -6.99
CA ALA A 103 -16.27 -18.71 -8.37
C ALA A 103 -15.05 -18.56 -9.27
N GLY A 104 -13.82 -18.53 -8.75
CA GLY A 104 -12.60 -18.36 -9.54
C GLY A 104 -12.59 -17.03 -10.29
N ILE A 105 -12.78 -15.92 -9.58
CA ILE A 105 -12.83 -14.58 -10.17
C ILE A 105 -11.41 -14.04 -10.40
N ASP A 106 -11.10 -13.71 -11.66
CA ASP A 106 -9.78 -13.16 -12.03
C ASP A 106 -9.66 -11.63 -11.86
N LEU A 107 -10.79 -10.92 -11.86
CA LEU A 107 -10.87 -9.46 -11.81
C LEU A 107 -12.17 -9.02 -11.12
N VAL A 108 -12.06 -8.06 -10.21
CA VAL A 108 -13.18 -7.34 -9.61
C VAL A 108 -13.30 -5.96 -10.27
N VAL A 109 -14.47 -5.64 -10.80
CA VAL A 109 -14.80 -4.30 -11.29
C VAL A 109 -15.95 -3.77 -10.45
N THR A 110 -15.89 -2.53 -10.02
CA THR A 110 -16.94 -1.87 -9.24
C THR A 110 -17.17 -0.47 -9.75
N ASP A 111 -18.43 -0.05 -9.83
CA ASP A 111 -18.79 1.26 -10.35
C ASP A 111 -18.88 2.35 -9.26
N ILE A 112 -18.66 1.98 -7.99
CA ILE A 112 -18.42 2.82 -6.79
C ILE A 112 -18.53 2.02 -5.48
N SER A 113 -19.19 0.86 -5.48
CA SER A 113 -19.44 0.06 -4.27
C SER A 113 -18.15 -0.30 -3.52
N PRO A 114 -18.08 -0.09 -2.18
CA PRO A 114 -16.83 -0.12 -1.43
C PRO A 114 -16.43 -1.51 -0.92
N LEU A 115 -17.39 -2.36 -0.52
CA LEU A 115 -17.11 -3.67 0.10
C LEU A 115 -16.28 -4.64 -0.77
N PRO A 116 -16.48 -4.69 -2.11
CA PRO A 116 -15.71 -5.60 -2.96
C PRO A 116 -14.20 -5.33 -2.96
N PHE A 117 -13.76 -4.10 -2.65
CA PHE A 117 -12.33 -3.77 -2.58
C PHE A 117 -11.63 -4.51 -1.45
N PHE A 118 -12.26 -4.64 -0.28
CA PHE A 118 -11.71 -5.45 0.81
C PHE A 118 -11.55 -6.91 0.38
N SER A 119 -12.58 -7.46 -0.26
CA SER A 119 -12.61 -8.87 -0.65
C SER A 119 -11.60 -9.19 -1.76
N ALA A 120 -11.45 -8.28 -2.73
CA ALA A 120 -10.44 -8.38 -3.78
C ALA A 120 -9.02 -8.31 -3.19
N ASP A 121 -8.78 -7.37 -2.28
CA ASP A 121 -7.49 -7.20 -1.58
C ASP A 121 -7.11 -8.43 -0.76
N HIS A 122 -8.06 -9.01 0.00
CA HIS A 122 -7.84 -10.26 0.75
C HIS A 122 -7.44 -11.46 -0.12
N LEU A 123 -7.77 -11.45 -1.41
CA LEU A 123 -7.51 -12.54 -2.34
C LEU A 123 -6.40 -12.23 -3.35
N GLY A 124 -5.81 -11.02 -3.31
CA GLY A 124 -4.91 -10.54 -4.35
C GLY A 124 -5.54 -10.51 -5.75
N ILE A 125 -6.86 -10.34 -5.84
CA ILE A 125 -7.58 -10.18 -7.10
C ILE A 125 -7.50 -8.69 -7.51
N PRO A 126 -7.07 -8.36 -8.73
CA PRO A 126 -6.99 -6.99 -9.18
C PRO A 126 -8.39 -6.38 -9.14
N SER A 127 -8.43 -5.14 -8.69
CA SER A 127 -9.67 -4.39 -8.55
C SER A 127 -9.66 -3.10 -9.36
N ILE A 128 -10.77 -2.81 -10.04
CA ILE A 128 -10.94 -1.58 -10.80
C ILE A 128 -12.19 -0.84 -10.28
N GLY A 129 -12.01 0.40 -9.83
CA GLY A 129 -13.12 1.33 -9.62
C GLY A 129 -13.37 2.16 -10.87
N ILE A 130 -14.60 2.21 -11.38
CA ILE A 130 -14.98 3.00 -12.56
C ILE A 130 -16.10 3.98 -12.17
N SER A 131 -15.76 5.23 -11.90
CA SER A 131 -16.76 6.20 -11.44
C SER A 131 -16.34 7.66 -11.56
N ASN A 132 -17.32 8.56 -11.57
CA ASN A 132 -17.11 10.00 -11.45
C ASN A 132 -17.08 10.48 -9.99
N PHE A 133 -17.38 9.63 -9.01
CA PHE A 133 -17.26 9.97 -7.59
C PHE A 133 -17.07 8.70 -6.73
N THR A 134 -16.74 8.87 -5.46
CA THR A 134 -16.77 7.81 -4.44
C THR A 134 -17.75 8.13 -3.32
N TRP A 135 -18.24 7.10 -2.61
CA TRP A 135 -19.09 7.34 -1.44
C TRP A 135 -18.35 8.11 -0.34
N TYR A 136 -17.01 8.04 -0.30
CA TYR A 136 -16.21 8.83 0.62
C TYR A 136 -16.36 10.32 0.38
N THR A 137 -16.24 10.77 -0.87
CA THR A 137 -16.36 12.20 -1.21
C THR A 137 -17.82 12.65 -1.18
N ALA A 138 -18.74 11.82 -1.66
CA ALA A 138 -20.18 12.08 -1.59
C ALA A 138 -20.67 12.33 -0.15
N TYR A 139 -20.16 11.58 0.83
CA TYR A 139 -20.58 11.70 2.22
C TYR A 139 -19.77 12.69 3.05
N ARG A 140 -18.72 13.31 2.49
CA ARG A 140 -17.76 14.15 3.24
C ARG A 140 -18.41 15.34 3.96
N ASN A 141 -19.47 15.89 3.38
CA ASN A 141 -20.19 17.05 3.93
C ASN A 141 -21.50 16.64 4.62
N ILE A 142 -21.77 15.34 4.76
CA ILE A 142 -23.02 14.79 5.30
C ILE A 142 -22.75 13.98 6.58
N LEU A 143 -21.70 13.17 6.59
CA LEU A 143 -21.31 12.34 7.73
C LEU A 143 -20.09 12.93 8.45
N PRO A 144 -19.97 12.74 9.77
CA PRO A 144 -18.76 13.08 10.53
C PRO A 144 -17.49 12.43 9.95
N ALA A 145 -16.36 13.13 9.99
CA ALA A 145 -15.12 12.69 9.36
C ALA A 145 -14.57 11.35 9.90
N ASP A 146 -14.75 11.08 11.20
CA ASP A 146 -14.38 9.82 11.86
C ASP A 146 -15.14 8.62 11.29
N LYS A 147 -16.39 8.82 10.87
CA LYS A 147 -17.19 7.76 10.26
C LYS A 147 -16.70 7.39 8.86
N LEU A 148 -16.11 8.33 8.12
CA LEU A 148 -15.66 8.12 6.73
C LEU A 148 -14.41 7.26 6.61
N MET A 149 -13.71 7.00 7.72
CA MET A 149 -12.49 6.17 7.74
C MET A 149 -12.72 4.79 7.13
N PHE A 150 -13.89 4.17 7.34
CA PHE A 150 -14.22 2.87 6.75
C PHE A 150 -14.25 2.92 5.21
N LEU A 151 -14.92 3.93 4.64
CA LEU A 151 -14.96 4.13 3.19
C LEU A 151 -13.57 4.50 2.64
N GLN A 152 -12.83 5.35 3.35
CA GLN A 152 -11.46 5.70 2.99
C GLN A 152 -10.57 4.46 2.90
N GLN A 153 -10.65 3.56 3.89
CA GLN A 153 -9.92 2.29 3.89
C GLN A 153 -10.32 1.40 2.71
N ALA A 154 -11.61 1.32 2.39
CA ALA A 154 -12.09 0.56 1.24
C ALA A 154 -11.49 1.06 -0.07
N TYR A 155 -11.54 2.38 -0.32
CA TYR A 155 -11.04 2.97 -1.55
C TYR A 155 -9.51 3.01 -1.65
N HIS A 156 -8.78 2.99 -0.53
CA HIS A 156 -7.32 2.81 -0.53
C HIS A 156 -6.89 1.40 -0.98
N LYS A 157 -7.76 0.40 -0.85
CA LYS A 157 -7.50 -0.98 -1.32
C LYS A 157 -7.75 -1.15 -2.83
N MET A 158 -8.33 -0.16 -3.49
CA MET A 158 -8.55 -0.17 -4.94
C MET A 158 -7.22 -0.12 -5.70
N ASP A 159 -6.95 -1.11 -6.56
CA ASP A 159 -5.72 -1.17 -7.37
C ASP A 159 -5.73 -0.10 -8.46
N HIS A 160 -6.82 -0.04 -9.23
CA HIS A 160 -6.91 0.84 -10.39
C HIS A 160 -8.16 1.71 -10.28
N PHE A 161 -8.00 3.02 -10.48
CA PHE A 161 -9.12 3.95 -10.53
C PHE A 161 -9.28 4.54 -11.92
N PHE A 162 -10.39 4.21 -12.56
CA PHE A 162 -10.83 4.77 -13.83
C PHE A 162 -11.79 5.91 -13.51
N GLU A 163 -11.24 7.11 -13.37
CA GLU A 163 -12.03 8.28 -13.05
C GLU A 163 -12.78 8.75 -14.29
N LEU A 164 -14.06 9.04 -14.13
CA LEU A 164 -14.89 9.53 -15.22
C LEU A 164 -15.00 11.06 -15.19
N ALA A 165 -15.35 11.63 -16.34
CA ALA A 165 -15.67 13.05 -16.49
C ALA A 165 -16.56 13.58 -15.35
N GLY A 166 -16.18 14.73 -14.79
CA GLY A 166 -16.83 15.30 -13.60
C GLY A 166 -16.28 14.81 -12.25
N SER A 167 -15.24 13.96 -12.24
CA SER A 167 -14.58 13.50 -11.01
C SER A 167 -13.76 14.59 -10.32
N ASN A 168 -13.87 14.64 -8.99
CA ASN A 168 -13.02 15.43 -8.10
C ASN A 168 -12.66 14.60 -6.86
N GLU A 169 -12.07 13.44 -7.12
CA GLU A 169 -11.73 12.46 -6.09
C GLU A 169 -10.28 12.60 -5.60
N PRO A 170 -10.00 12.20 -4.34
CA PRO A 170 -8.63 11.95 -3.89
C PRO A 170 -7.87 10.99 -4.82
N ARG A 171 -6.57 10.85 -4.58
CA ARG A 171 -5.72 9.94 -5.35
C ARG A 171 -6.00 8.47 -4.96
N TRP A 172 -7.10 7.94 -5.48
CA TRP A 172 -7.43 6.52 -5.48
C TRP A 172 -6.69 5.75 -6.59
N GLY A 173 -6.66 4.43 -6.48
CA GLY A 173 -5.96 3.55 -7.42
C GLY A 173 -4.48 3.44 -7.03
N ARG A 174 -4.17 2.54 -6.08
CA ARG A 174 -2.80 2.38 -5.54
C ARG A 174 -1.78 1.94 -6.59
N ARG A 175 -2.22 1.30 -7.68
CA ARG A 175 -1.39 0.91 -8.84
C ARG A 175 -1.48 1.91 -9.98
N SER A 176 -2.69 2.31 -10.39
CA SER A 176 -2.84 3.33 -11.44
C SER A 176 -4.15 4.10 -11.36
N LYS A 177 -4.11 5.31 -11.94
CA LYS A 177 -5.27 6.18 -12.12
C LYS A 177 -5.34 6.63 -13.58
N ARG A 178 -6.49 6.44 -14.23
CA ARG A 178 -6.74 6.79 -15.65
C ARG A 178 -8.04 7.58 -15.76
N SER A 179 -8.07 8.59 -16.62
CA SER A 179 -9.22 9.48 -16.77
C SER A 179 -9.94 9.22 -18.10
N PHE A 180 -11.26 9.07 -18.05
CA PHE A 180 -12.10 8.80 -19.21
C PHE A 180 -13.22 9.83 -19.36
N GLY A 181 -13.60 10.12 -20.60
CA GLY A 181 -14.70 11.02 -20.93
C GLY A 181 -16.08 10.43 -20.61
N PHE A 182 -17.13 11.13 -21.06
CA PHE A 182 -18.46 10.55 -21.08
C PHE A 182 -18.55 9.39 -22.08
N PHE A 183 -19.43 8.45 -21.77
CA PHE A 183 -19.83 7.37 -22.67
C PHE A 183 -21.27 6.98 -22.35
N CYS A 184 -21.94 6.31 -23.29
CA CYS A 184 -23.27 5.75 -23.04
C CYS A 184 -23.46 4.42 -23.77
N ARG A 185 -24.64 3.82 -23.61
CA ARG A 185 -25.07 2.69 -24.42
C ARG A 185 -25.23 3.12 -25.87
N GLU A 186 -24.94 2.22 -26.80
CA GLU A 186 -25.07 2.51 -28.22
C GLU A 186 -26.54 2.79 -28.61
N VAL A 187 -26.71 3.66 -29.59
CA VAL A 187 -28.00 4.04 -30.15
C VAL A 187 -28.24 3.22 -31.41
N ASP A 188 -29.28 2.38 -31.39
CA ASP A 188 -29.73 1.66 -32.58
C ASP A 188 -30.39 2.66 -33.55
N SER A 189 -29.87 2.72 -34.77
CA SER A 189 -30.33 3.68 -35.77
C SER A 189 -31.75 3.39 -36.29
N ALA A 190 -32.16 2.12 -36.34
CA ALA A 190 -33.50 1.74 -36.76
C ALA A 190 -34.53 2.07 -35.67
N GLU A 191 -34.19 1.77 -34.41
CA GLU A 191 -35.06 2.10 -33.27
C GLU A 191 -35.16 3.61 -33.06
N LEU A 192 -34.05 4.35 -33.24
CA LEU A 192 -34.07 5.82 -33.24
C LEU A 192 -35.02 6.36 -34.31
N ALA A 193 -35.00 5.81 -35.52
CA ALA A 193 -35.90 6.23 -36.60
C ALA A 193 -37.37 5.96 -36.24
N ASN A 194 -37.67 4.78 -35.67
CA ASN A 194 -39.01 4.42 -35.20
C ASN A 194 -39.51 5.37 -34.11
N ILE A 195 -38.70 5.61 -33.09
CA ILE A 195 -39.03 6.51 -31.98
C ILE A 195 -39.23 7.93 -32.50
N THR A 196 -38.32 8.42 -33.35
CA THR A 196 -38.44 9.76 -33.93
C THR A 196 -39.76 9.90 -34.70
N ALA A 197 -40.15 8.91 -35.50
CA ALA A 197 -41.43 8.93 -36.20
C ALA A 197 -42.65 8.88 -35.26
N ALA A 198 -42.53 8.20 -34.12
CA ALA A 198 -43.60 8.06 -33.14
C ALA A 198 -43.81 9.31 -32.27
N VAL A 199 -42.73 10.00 -31.88
CA VAL A 199 -42.80 11.08 -30.88
C VAL A 199 -42.47 12.47 -31.41
N LYS A 200 -41.74 12.57 -32.53
CA LYS A 200 -41.37 13.85 -33.13
C LYS A 200 -42.39 14.26 -34.19
N GLN A 201 -43.23 15.24 -33.85
CA GLN A 201 -44.15 15.84 -34.81
C GLN A 201 -43.38 16.82 -35.71
N ALA A 202 -43.64 16.79 -37.03
CA ALA A 202 -42.78 17.43 -38.04
C ALA A 202 -42.49 18.93 -37.85
N VAL A 203 -43.32 19.66 -37.11
CA VAL A 203 -43.21 21.12 -36.90
C VAL A 203 -42.78 21.49 -35.47
N LYS A 204 -42.78 20.52 -34.53
CA LYS A 204 -42.51 20.78 -33.12
C LYS A 204 -41.07 20.42 -32.75
N ALA A 205 -40.44 21.24 -31.92
CA ALA A 205 -39.18 20.87 -31.27
C ALA A 205 -39.44 19.77 -30.23
N LEU A 206 -38.56 18.78 -30.12
CA LEU A 206 -38.72 17.69 -29.16
C LEU A 206 -37.81 17.89 -27.95
N VAL A 207 -38.36 17.91 -26.74
CA VAL A 207 -37.61 18.08 -25.49
C VAL A 207 -37.73 16.83 -24.64
N TYR A 208 -36.61 16.24 -24.23
CA TYR A 208 -36.59 15.16 -23.26
C TYR A 208 -36.50 15.75 -21.85
N VAL A 209 -37.35 15.31 -20.92
CA VAL A 209 -37.30 15.72 -19.51
C VAL A 209 -37.17 14.51 -18.61
N GLY A 210 -36.09 14.45 -17.82
CA GLY A 210 -35.84 13.33 -16.91
C GLY A 210 -35.05 13.71 -15.66
N PHE A 211 -35.61 13.43 -14.48
CA PHE A 211 -34.96 13.73 -13.19
C PHE A 211 -34.53 12.49 -12.40
N GLY A 212 -34.82 11.28 -12.92
CA GLY A 212 -34.54 10.01 -12.25
C GLY A 212 -35.55 9.65 -11.16
N MET A 213 -35.59 8.38 -10.77
CA MET A 213 -36.71 7.73 -10.05
C MET A 213 -36.97 8.13 -8.59
N LYS A 214 -36.16 9.00 -8.00
CA LYS A 214 -36.28 9.37 -6.57
C LYS A 214 -36.82 10.78 -6.37
N VAL A 215 -37.35 11.42 -7.41
CA VAL A 215 -37.91 12.77 -7.33
C VAL A 215 -39.43 12.66 -7.34
N ASN A 216 -40.12 12.98 -6.25
CA ASN A 216 -41.58 13.04 -6.30
C ASN A 216 -41.99 14.29 -7.09
N LEU A 217 -42.85 14.09 -8.11
CA LEU A 217 -43.15 15.06 -9.16
C LEU A 217 -44.65 15.32 -9.30
N GLU A 218 -45.43 15.04 -8.25
CA GLU A 218 -46.91 15.19 -8.23
C GLU A 218 -47.42 16.58 -8.69
N SER A 219 -46.59 17.62 -8.68
CA SER A 219 -46.93 18.97 -9.14
C SER A 219 -46.61 19.28 -10.62
N MET A 220 -46.05 18.34 -11.41
CA MET A 220 -45.60 18.65 -12.78
C MET A 220 -46.74 18.93 -13.76
N HIS A 221 -47.93 18.37 -13.56
CA HIS A 221 -49.06 18.53 -14.48
C HIS A 221 -49.46 20.00 -14.71
N SER A 222 -49.21 20.88 -13.74
CA SER A 222 -49.59 22.30 -13.80
C SER A 222 -48.45 23.24 -14.23
N TRP A 223 -47.32 22.71 -14.69
CA TRP A 223 -46.20 23.55 -15.11
C TRP A 223 -46.49 24.18 -16.48
N LYS A 224 -46.20 25.48 -16.61
CA LYS A 224 -46.32 26.21 -17.89
C LYS A 224 -45.34 25.72 -18.96
N LEU A 225 -44.32 24.98 -18.53
CA LEU A 225 -43.36 24.32 -19.42
C LEU A 225 -44.04 23.55 -20.56
N TRP A 226 -45.18 22.91 -20.30
CA TRP A 226 -45.87 22.05 -21.27
C TRP A 226 -46.77 22.81 -22.25
N ASP A 227 -47.10 24.07 -21.97
CA ASP A 227 -48.19 24.80 -22.62
C ASP A 227 -47.84 25.25 -24.05
N ASN A 228 -46.56 25.28 -24.42
CA ASN A 228 -46.16 25.72 -25.76
C ASN A 228 -46.53 24.70 -26.83
N GLU A 229 -47.50 25.04 -27.69
CA GLU A 229 -47.99 24.16 -28.75
C GLU A 229 -46.93 23.79 -29.80
N ASN A 230 -45.83 24.55 -29.92
CA ASN A 230 -44.75 24.28 -30.88
C ASN A 230 -43.64 23.40 -30.29
N VAL A 231 -43.81 22.90 -29.07
CA VAL A 231 -42.85 22.01 -28.41
C VAL A 231 -43.56 20.73 -27.96
N SER A 232 -42.98 19.59 -28.32
CA SER A 232 -43.36 18.28 -27.82
C SER A 232 -42.38 17.85 -26.75
N PHE A 233 -42.88 17.17 -25.73
CA PHE A 233 -42.08 16.69 -24.62
C PHE A 233 -42.12 15.18 -24.53
N VAL A 234 -41.01 14.58 -24.12
CA VAL A 234 -40.93 13.17 -23.73
C VAL A 234 -40.49 13.09 -22.29
N VAL A 235 -41.28 12.40 -21.47
CA VAL A 235 -41.02 12.18 -20.04
C VAL A 235 -40.85 10.70 -19.74
N SER A 236 -40.04 10.39 -18.72
CA SER A 236 -39.86 9.00 -18.26
C SER A 236 -41.18 8.40 -17.76
N GLY A 237 -41.42 7.12 -18.05
CA GLY A 237 -42.56 6.37 -17.52
C GLY A 237 -42.58 6.24 -15.98
N SER A 238 -41.47 6.57 -15.30
CA SER A 238 -41.43 6.68 -13.83
C SER A 238 -42.12 7.93 -13.28
N HIS A 239 -42.36 8.95 -14.11
CA HIS A 239 -43.03 10.19 -13.73
C HIS A 239 -43.95 10.63 -14.86
N PRO A 240 -45.10 9.95 -15.02
CA PRO A 240 -46.03 10.26 -16.09
C PRO A 240 -46.60 11.67 -15.90
N VAL A 241 -46.62 12.45 -16.98
CA VAL A 241 -47.30 13.75 -17.02
C VAL A 241 -48.42 13.66 -18.04
N GLU A 242 -49.65 13.80 -17.56
CA GLU A 242 -50.83 13.89 -18.41
C GLU A 242 -50.94 15.30 -18.99
N HIS A 243 -50.52 15.48 -20.25
CA HIS A 243 -50.65 16.74 -20.97
C HIS A 243 -50.66 16.49 -22.50
N PRO A 244 -51.43 17.23 -23.32
CA PRO A 244 -51.52 17.00 -24.78
C PRO A 244 -50.19 17.08 -25.54
N ASN A 245 -49.23 17.88 -25.05
CA ASN A 245 -47.89 18.01 -25.64
C ASN A 245 -46.86 17.04 -25.08
N VAL A 246 -47.23 16.16 -24.14
CA VAL A 246 -46.29 15.24 -23.47
C VAL A 246 -46.55 13.80 -23.89
N THR A 247 -45.48 13.13 -24.34
CA THR A 247 -45.45 11.68 -24.57
C THR A 247 -44.72 11.01 -23.41
N VAL A 248 -45.35 10.01 -22.80
CA VAL A 248 -44.73 9.22 -21.72
C VAL A 248 -44.02 8.01 -22.32
N ILE A 249 -42.76 7.79 -21.97
CA ILE A 249 -42.01 6.59 -22.37
C ILE A 249 -42.70 5.35 -21.78
N PRO A 250 -42.93 4.28 -22.56
CA PRO A 250 -43.53 3.05 -22.05
C PRO A 250 -42.76 2.51 -20.83
N SER A 251 -43.47 2.12 -19.78
CA SER A 251 -42.88 1.69 -18.50
C SER A 251 -41.95 0.48 -18.59
N GLY A 252 -42.07 -0.36 -19.64
CA GLY A 252 -41.19 -1.50 -19.92
C GLY A 252 -39.99 -1.21 -20.83
N TYR A 253 -39.87 0.03 -21.34
CA TYR A 253 -38.78 0.42 -22.24
C TYR A 253 -37.54 0.84 -21.46
N ILE A 254 -36.41 0.17 -21.71
CA ILE A 254 -35.18 0.27 -20.91
C ILE A 254 -34.00 0.97 -21.62
N GLU A 255 -34.13 1.26 -22.91
CA GLU A 255 -33.05 1.82 -23.74
C GLU A 255 -33.25 3.33 -23.99
N THR A 256 -33.35 4.11 -22.91
CA THR A 256 -33.65 5.56 -22.92
C THR A 256 -32.76 6.42 -23.81
N GLN A 257 -31.55 5.97 -24.13
CA GLN A 257 -30.62 6.68 -25.00
C GLN A 257 -31.22 6.99 -26.39
N HIS A 258 -32.16 6.19 -26.89
CA HIS A 258 -32.81 6.42 -28.19
C HIS A 258 -33.75 7.63 -28.15
N TYR A 259 -34.51 7.80 -27.05
CA TYR A 259 -35.36 8.97 -26.85
C TYR A 259 -34.54 10.25 -26.68
N ILE A 260 -33.42 10.16 -25.96
CA ILE A 260 -32.47 11.27 -25.80
C ILE A 260 -31.83 11.63 -27.15
N ALA A 261 -31.44 10.63 -27.94
CA ALA A 261 -30.92 10.84 -29.29
C ALA A 261 -31.95 11.43 -30.26
N ALA A 262 -33.25 11.17 -30.08
CA ALA A 262 -34.31 11.75 -30.89
C ALA A 262 -34.60 13.23 -30.57
N ALA A 263 -34.39 13.63 -29.30
CA ALA A 263 -34.69 14.97 -28.80
C ALA A 263 -33.77 16.06 -29.36
N ASP A 264 -34.25 17.29 -29.34
CA ASP A 264 -33.54 18.52 -29.73
C ASP A 264 -32.92 19.23 -28.52
N LEU A 265 -33.50 19.06 -27.32
CA LEU A 265 -32.98 19.56 -26.04
C LEU A 265 -33.24 18.54 -24.92
N ILE A 266 -32.31 18.43 -23.97
CA ILE A 266 -32.42 17.55 -22.81
C ILE A 266 -32.48 18.39 -21.53
N ILE A 267 -33.54 18.23 -20.74
CA ILE A 267 -33.69 18.80 -19.41
C ILE A 267 -33.51 17.68 -18.38
N THR A 268 -32.50 17.81 -17.52
CA THR A 268 -32.17 16.77 -16.53
C THR A 268 -31.51 17.36 -15.29
N LYS A 269 -31.42 16.59 -14.22
CA LYS A 269 -30.41 16.83 -13.17
C LYS A 269 -29.02 16.43 -13.67
N ALA A 270 -27.97 16.80 -12.94
CA ALA A 270 -26.56 16.45 -13.23
C ALA A 270 -26.20 14.96 -13.01
N GLY A 271 -27.12 14.05 -13.36
CA GLY A 271 -26.88 12.61 -13.31
C GLY A 271 -26.06 12.14 -14.51
N TRP A 272 -24.98 11.40 -14.23
CA TRP A 272 -24.01 10.98 -15.24
C TRP A 272 -24.63 10.21 -16.43
N SER A 273 -25.66 9.38 -16.21
CA SER A 273 -26.31 8.60 -17.29
C SER A 273 -26.98 9.48 -18.35
N THR A 274 -28.00 10.26 -17.97
CA THR A 274 -28.76 11.09 -18.93
C THR A 274 -27.90 12.21 -19.51
N ALA A 275 -27.04 12.82 -18.68
CA ALA A 275 -26.09 13.82 -19.17
C ALA A 275 -25.08 13.19 -20.14
N GLY A 276 -24.56 12.01 -19.84
CA GLY A 276 -23.68 11.25 -20.73
C GLY A 276 -24.37 10.92 -22.06
N GLU A 277 -25.56 10.32 -22.02
CA GLU A 277 -26.36 10.02 -23.21
C GLU A 277 -26.59 11.26 -24.08
N ALA A 278 -26.84 12.43 -23.48
CA ALA A 278 -27.00 13.69 -24.18
C ALA A 278 -25.70 14.20 -24.82
N VAL A 279 -24.60 14.23 -24.05
CA VAL A 279 -23.27 14.65 -24.52
C VAL A 279 -22.84 13.78 -25.70
N MET A 280 -23.00 12.46 -25.56
CA MET A 280 -22.63 11.47 -26.57
C MET A 280 -23.44 11.59 -27.86
N ASN A 281 -24.68 12.09 -27.77
CA ASN A 281 -25.54 12.34 -28.93
C ASN A 281 -25.54 13.80 -29.38
N ASN A 282 -24.58 14.61 -28.92
CA ASN A 282 -24.44 16.03 -29.25
C ASN A 282 -25.73 16.83 -29.00
N LYS A 283 -26.39 16.58 -27.87
CA LYS A 283 -27.61 17.28 -27.46
C LYS A 283 -27.30 18.38 -26.45
N PRO A 284 -27.88 19.59 -26.60
CA PRO A 284 -27.77 20.61 -25.57
C PRO A 284 -28.46 20.15 -24.28
N LEU A 285 -27.89 20.54 -23.15
CA LEU A 285 -28.36 20.20 -21.80
C LEU A 285 -28.80 21.44 -21.05
N LEU A 286 -30.01 21.38 -20.49
CA LEU A 286 -30.48 22.29 -19.44
C LEU A 286 -30.47 21.53 -18.12
N ILE A 287 -29.53 21.87 -17.24
CA ILE A 287 -29.21 21.14 -16.03
C ILE A 287 -29.88 21.82 -14.84
N VAL A 288 -30.71 21.07 -14.12
CA VAL A 288 -31.29 21.53 -12.87
C VAL A 288 -30.20 21.59 -11.80
N GLU A 289 -29.98 22.77 -11.23
CA GLU A 289 -28.96 23.00 -10.20
C GLU A 289 -29.34 22.29 -8.88
N ARG A 290 -28.37 21.56 -8.30
CA ARG A 290 -28.48 20.91 -6.98
C ARG A 290 -27.28 21.25 -6.12
N ASN A 291 -27.43 22.25 -5.25
CA ASN A 291 -26.33 22.81 -4.46
C ASN A 291 -25.94 22.00 -3.22
N VAL A 292 -26.64 20.91 -2.92
CA VAL A 292 -26.40 20.13 -1.69
C VAL A 292 -25.46 18.94 -1.93
N LEU A 293 -25.48 18.35 -3.13
CA LEU A 293 -24.69 17.17 -3.46
C LEU A 293 -23.39 17.54 -4.18
N GLU A 294 -22.26 17.13 -3.61
CA GLU A 294 -20.94 17.56 -4.10
C GLU A 294 -20.61 16.96 -5.47
N GLU A 295 -20.98 15.71 -5.71
CA GLU A 295 -20.81 15.03 -6.99
C GLU A 295 -21.65 15.65 -8.11
N ASP A 296 -22.87 16.12 -7.80
CA ASP A 296 -23.72 16.83 -8.77
C ASP A 296 -23.10 18.19 -9.12
N LYS A 297 -22.51 18.91 -8.17
CA LYS A 297 -21.77 20.16 -8.43
C LYS A 297 -20.57 19.92 -9.33
N ASN A 298 -19.76 18.92 -9.03
CA ASN A 298 -18.57 18.59 -9.82
C ASN A 298 -18.95 18.21 -11.26
N THR A 299 -20.00 17.39 -11.42
CA THR A 299 -20.51 17.00 -12.73
C THR A 299 -21.11 18.19 -13.49
N SER A 300 -21.91 19.04 -12.82
CA SER A 300 -22.50 20.25 -13.42
C SER A 300 -21.41 21.21 -13.88
N LYS A 301 -20.43 21.49 -13.02
CA LYS A 301 -19.29 22.35 -13.33
C LYS A 301 -18.53 21.82 -14.54
N TYR A 302 -18.25 20.52 -14.59
CA TYR A 302 -17.59 19.91 -15.74
C TYR A 302 -18.41 20.07 -17.02
N LEU A 303 -19.72 19.82 -16.97
CA LEU A 303 -20.63 19.95 -18.11
C LEU A 303 -20.71 21.38 -18.63
N ILE A 304 -20.64 22.39 -17.76
CA ILE A 304 -20.67 23.81 -18.14
C ILE A 304 -19.30 24.28 -18.67
N ASP A 305 -18.23 23.90 -18.00
CA ASP A 305 -16.87 24.37 -18.30
C ASP A 305 -16.32 23.74 -19.60
N HIS A 306 -16.73 22.50 -19.91
CA HIS A 306 -16.13 21.70 -20.99
C HIS A 306 -17.13 21.23 -22.06
N LEU A 307 -18.44 21.25 -21.78
CA LEU A 307 -19.47 20.62 -22.62
C LEU A 307 -20.71 21.52 -22.76
N HIS A 308 -21.80 20.99 -23.33
CA HIS A 308 -22.96 21.76 -23.81
C HIS A 308 -24.05 21.92 -22.73
N GLY A 309 -23.72 22.42 -21.54
CA GLY A 309 -24.66 22.57 -20.40
C GLY A 309 -24.95 24.01 -19.97
N GLU A 310 -26.23 24.36 -19.78
CA GLU A 310 -26.68 25.58 -19.08
C GLU A 310 -27.41 25.21 -17.77
N LEU A 311 -27.29 26.03 -16.71
CA LEU A 311 -27.96 25.80 -15.42
C LEU A 311 -29.34 26.44 -15.34
N ILE A 312 -30.30 25.75 -14.72
CA ILE A 312 -31.60 26.29 -14.34
C ILE A 312 -31.94 25.96 -12.87
N GLN A 313 -32.53 26.93 -12.17
CA GLN A 313 -33.07 26.72 -10.83
C GLN A 313 -34.38 25.93 -10.91
N TRP A 314 -34.62 25.05 -9.92
CA TRP A 314 -35.81 24.20 -9.88
C TRP A 314 -37.14 24.99 -9.93
N ASP A 315 -37.22 26.08 -9.17
CA ASP A 315 -38.39 26.96 -9.09
C ASP A 315 -38.68 27.68 -10.42
N ARG A 316 -37.63 27.98 -11.19
CA ARG A 316 -37.75 28.63 -12.51
C ARG A 316 -38.15 27.67 -13.63
N LEU A 317 -37.95 26.37 -13.44
CA LEU A 317 -38.26 25.37 -14.46
C LEU A 317 -39.77 25.27 -14.73
N ALA A 318 -40.60 25.39 -13.69
CA ALA A 318 -42.05 25.28 -13.81
C ALA A 318 -42.67 26.40 -14.68
N ASP A 319 -42.04 27.58 -14.68
CA ASP A 319 -42.46 28.76 -15.45
C ASP A 319 -41.66 28.98 -16.74
N LEU A 320 -40.75 28.05 -17.09
CA LEU A 320 -39.91 28.18 -18.28
C LEU A 320 -40.75 28.07 -19.55
N ASN A 321 -40.80 29.15 -20.34
CA ASN A 321 -41.39 29.12 -21.67
C ASN A 321 -40.31 28.78 -22.71
N LEU A 322 -40.32 27.55 -23.21
CA LEU A 322 -39.44 27.11 -24.29
C LEU A 322 -40.13 27.30 -25.64
N ASP A 323 -39.40 27.82 -26.63
CA ASP A 323 -39.81 27.87 -28.02
C ASP A 323 -38.74 27.28 -28.95
N PRO A 324 -39.08 26.93 -30.20
CA PRO A 324 -38.13 26.34 -31.15
C PRO A 324 -36.90 27.20 -31.44
N ASP A 325 -37.03 28.54 -31.41
CA ASP A 325 -35.92 29.47 -31.66
C ASP A 325 -34.91 29.41 -30.51
N THR A 326 -35.38 29.41 -29.27
CA THR A 326 -34.56 29.26 -28.06
C THR A 326 -33.80 27.92 -28.07
N ILE A 327 -34.46 26.83 -28.46
CA ILE A 327 -33.84 25.50 -28.57
C ILE A 327 -32.79 25.50 -29.69
N SER A 328 -33.09 26.13 -30.83
CA SER A 328 -32.17 26.28 -31.96
C SER A 328 -30.94 27.11 -31.58
N ASP A 329 -31.12 28.21 -30.86
CA ASP A 329 -30.03 29.04 -30.35
C ASP A 329 -29.13 28.27 -29.40
N MET A 330 -29.70 27.53 -28.45
CA MET A 330 -28.93 26.64 -27.57
C MET A 330 -28.15 25.59 -28.37
N LYS A 331 -28.71 25.06 -29.46
CA LYS A 331 -28.03 24.10 -30.33
C LYS A 331 -26.89 24.73 -31.15
N ASN A 332 -27.07 25.98 -31.59
CA ASN A 332 -26.11 26.69 -32.45
C ASN A 332 -24.94 27.31 -31.67
N LYS A 333 -25.09 27.54 -30.36
CA LYS A 333 -24.03 28.06 -29.48
C LYS A 333 -22.82 27.14 -29.35
N PHE A 334 -22.90 25.85 -29.73
CA PHE A 334 -21.87 24.87 -29.36
C PHE A 334 -21.36 24.01 -30.53
N PRO A 335 -20.02 23.80 -30.65
CA PRO A 335 -19.42 22.98 -31.70
C PRO A 335 -19.64 21.47 -31.48
N ARG A 336 -19.76 20.68 -32.56
CA ARG A 336 -19.89 19.21 -32.46
C ARG A 336 -18.63 18.56 -31.88
N GLN A 337 -18.78 17.69 -30.88
CA GLN A 337 -17.71 16.78 -30.45
C GLN A 337 -18.10 15.33 -30.78
N ASN A 338 -17.35 14.69 -31.67
CA ASN A 338 -17.54 13.28 -32.04
C ASN A 338 -16.38 12.46 -31.48
N ARG A 339 -16.54 11.80 -30.32
CA ARG A 339 -15.63 10.72 -29.85
C ARG A 339 -16.34 9.68 -28.96
N HIS A 340 -17.47 9.14 -29.41
CA HIS A 340 -18.21 8.12 -28.65
C HIS A 340 -17.49 6.78 -28.53
N GLU A 341 -17.16 6.17 -29.66
CA GLU A 341 -16.59 4.82 -29.70
C GLU A 341 -15.19 4.76 -29.06
N GLU A 342 -14.40 5.83 -29.15
CA GLU A 342 -13.05 5.89 -28.61
C GLU A 342 -13.00 5.71 -27.08
N THR A 343 -14.01 6.20 -26.35
CA THR A 343 -13.97 6.19 -24.87
C THR A 343 -14.24 4.81 -24.29
N VAL A 344 -15.29 4.12 -24.76
CA VAL A 344 -15.60 2.76 -24.26
C VAL A 344 -14.51 1.79 -24.68
N GLU A 345 -14.03 1.85 -25.93
CA GLU A 345 -12.92 0.99 -26.38
C GLU A 345 -11.65 1.19 -25.54
N SER A 346 -11.30 2.44 -25.22
CA SER A 346 -10.15 2.74 -24.36
C SER A 346 -10.29 2.17 -22.94
N ILE A 347 -11.52 2.17 -22.40
CA ILE A 347 -11.82 1.50 -21.12
C ILE A 347 -11.62 -0.01 -21.26
N ILE A 348 -12.16 -0.63 -22.30
CA ILE A 348 -12.04 -2.08 -22.56
C ILE A 348 -10.58 -2.49 -22.74
N ASP A 349 -9.80 -1.74 -23.52
CA ASP A 349 -8.36 -1.95 -23.69
C ASP A 349 -7.62 -1.87 -22.36
N SER A 350 -7.97 -0.87 -21.53
CA SER A 350 -7.37 -0.70 -20.20
C SER A 350 -7.70 -1.85 -19.25
N ILE A 351 -8.94 -2.35 -19.27
CA ILE A 351 -9.34 -3.54 -18.50
C ILE A 351 -8.55 -4.76 -18.98
N LYS A 352 -8.41 -4.93 -20.30
CA LYS A 352 -7.71 -6.08 -20.90
C LYS A 352 -6.22 -6.07 -20.54
N GLU A 353 -5.57 -4.92 -20.61
CA GLU A 353 -4.17 -4.73 -20.21
C GLU A 353 -3.94 -5.19 -18.76
N ILE A 354 -4.80 -4.79 -17.82
CA ILE A 354 -4.70 -5.19 -16.41
C ILE A 354 -4.82 -6.71 -16.24
N ILE A 355 -5.75 -7.34 -16.97
CA ILE A 355 -5.91 -8.80 -16.95
C ILE A 355 -4.66 -9.49 -17.51
N ASP A 356 -4.10 -8.97 -18.59
CA ASP A 356 -2.92 -9.55 -19.24
C ASP A 356 -1.67 -9.39 -18.39
N THR A 357 -1.43 -8.21 -17.81
CA THR A 357 -0.32 -7.99 -16.86
C THR A 357 -0.40 -8.97 -15.70
N LYS A 358 -1.58 -9.20 -15.12
CA LYS A 358 -1.73 -10.18 -14.04
C LYS A 358 -1.45 -11.61 -14.50
N LYS A 359 -1.83 -11.98 -15.73
CA LYS A 359 -1.49 -13.31 -16.26
C LYS A 359 0.01 -13.47 -16.40
N THR A 360 0.71 -12.45 -16.91
CA THR A 360 2.17 -12.42 -16.99
C THR A 360 2.81 -12.43 -15.59
N GLU A 361 2.29 -11.69 -14.61
CA GLU A 361 2.71 -11.72 -13.20
C GLU A 361 2.42 -13.07 -12.51
N LYS A 362 1.53 -13.89 -13.08
CA LYS A 362 1.25 -15.25 -12.60
C LYS A 362 2.11 -16.30 -13.31
N GLU A 363 2.62 -15.97 -14.50
CA GLU A 363 3.56 -16.78 -15.29
C GLU A 363 5.02 -16.51 -14.91
N VAL A 364 5.33 -15.31 -14.43
CA VAL A 364 6.54 -15.01 -13.64
C VAL A 364 6.21 -15.41 -12.20
N GLY A 365 6.89 -16.41 -11.65
CA GLY A 365 6.49 -17.05 -10.39
C GLY A 365 6.22 -16.08 -9.22
N ASN A 366 5.25 -16.46 -8.38
CA ASN A 366 4.68 -15.64 -7.31
C ASN A 366 5.51 -15.75 -6.01
N MET A 367 6.84 -15.80 -6.12
CA MET A 367 7.76 -15.95 -4.99
C MET A 367 7.58 -14.82 -3.96
N LYS A 368 7.60 -15.17 -2.67
CA LYS A 368 7.73 -14.21 -1.56
C LYS A 368 9.14 -14.18 -1.01
N LEU A 369 9.65 -12.98 -0.76
CA LEU A 369 10.97 -12.78 -0.15
C LEU A 369 10.83 -12.46 1.35
N VAL A 370 11.63 -13.11 2.19
CA VAL A 370 11.75 -12.79 3.61
C VAL A 370 13.19 -12.40 3.91
N LEU A 371 13.38 -11.11 4.18
CA LEU A 371 14.64 -10.48 4.52
C LEU A 371 14.86 -10.55 6.04
N LEU A 372 15.81 -11.37 6.49
CA LEU A 372 16.10 -11.55 7.92
C LEU A 372 17.02 -10.43 8.44
N SER A 373 16.49 -9.61 9.36
CA SER A 373 17.21 -8.53 10.05
C SER A 373 17.30 -8.81 11.55
N GLY A 374 18.25 -9.68 11.94
CA GLY A 374 18.42 -10.14 13.33
C GLY A 374 19.83 -10.01 13.92
N GLY A 375 20.80 -9.48 13.16
CA GLY A 375 22.21 -9.40 13.59
C GLY A 375 22.40 -8.59 14.88
N SER A 376 23.24 -9.05 15.82
CA SER A 376 23.55 -8.33 17.08
C SER A 376 24.72 -7.34 16.97
N GLY A 377 25.40 -7.27 15.82
CA GLY A 377 26.36 -6.21 15.48
C GLY A 377 27.69 -6.14 16.25
N LYS A 378 27.82 -6.69 17.46
CA LYS A 378 28.91 -6.40 18.45
C LYS A 378 30.38 -6.48 17.96
N ARG A 379 30.65 -7.09 16.80
CA ARG A 379 31.99 -7.16 16.19
C ARG A 379 32.42 -5.86 15.49
N LEU A 380 31.49 -4.95 15.20
CA LEU A 380 31.74 -3.64 14.60
C LEU A 380 31.55 -2.51 15.63
N TRP A 381 31.69 -2.81 16.92
CA TRP A 381 31.80 -1.76 17.93
C TRP A 381 33.00 -0.86 17.60
N PRO A 382 32.94 0.48 17.79
CA PRO A 382 31.90 1.25 18.49
C PRO A 382 30.79 1.77 17.60
N LEU A 383 30.77 1.49 16.29
CA LEU A 383 29.70 1.99 15.43
C LEU A 383 28.39 1.22 15.59
N SER A 384 28.48 -0.05 16.04
CA SER A 384 27.34 -0.90 16.31
C SER A 384 27.18 -1.24 17.78
N ASN A 385 25.92 -1.37 18.20
CA ASN A 385 25.49 -1.76 19.52
C ASN A 385 24.19 -2.59 19.44
N ASP A 386 23.57 -2.87 20.59
CA ASP A 386 22.37 -3.71 20.64
C ASP A 386 21.14 -3.05 19.97
N SER A 387 21.07 -1.71 19.96
CA SER A 387 20.04 -0.89 19.29
C SER A 387 20.36 -0.67 17.79
N ARG A 388 21.60 -0.26 17.46
CA ARG A 388 22.10 -0.04 16.10
C ARG A 388 23.01 -1.19 15.67
N SER A 389 22.40 -2.21 15.07
CA SER A 389 23.10 -3.40 14.59
C SER A 389 23.89 -3.19 13.30
N LYS A 390 24.76 -4.14 12.93
CA LYS A 390 25.73 -3.98 11.81
C LYS A 390 25.09 -3.63 10.47
N GLN A 391 23.91 -4.17 10.18
CA GLN A 391 23.22 -3.96 8.91
C GLN A 391 22.77 -2.51 8.69
N PHE A 392 22.72 -1.71 9.76
CA PHE A 392 22.26 -0.32 9.76
C PHE A 392 23.39 0.71 9.65
N LEU A 393 24.65 0.26 9.58
CA LEU A 393 25.80 1.17 9.51
C LEU A 393 25.93 1.75 8.10
N LYS A 394 25.83 3.09 7.99
CA LYS A 394 25.99 3.83 6.72
C LYS A 394 27.46 4.06 6.40
N VAL A 395 28.13 3.01 5.95
CA VAL A 395 29.59 2.97 5.71
C VAL A 395 29.97 2.51 4.31
N LEU A 396 29.00 2.05 3.52
CA LEU A 396 29.20 1.66 2.13
C LEU A 396 28.82 2.83 1.22
N ARG A 397 29.38 2.91 0.02
CA ARG A 397 28.96 3.91 -0.98
C ARG A 397 28.05 3.28 -2.02
N ASN A 398 26.98 3.97 -2.35
CA ASN A 398 26.14 3.64 -3.50
C ASN A 398 26.75 4.17 -4.81
N GLU A 399 26.10 3.90 -5.93
CA GLU A 399 26.53 4.36 -7.27
C GLU A 399 26.56 5.89 -7.41
N ALA A 400 25.76 6.62 -6.64
CA ALA A 400 25.74 8.08 -6.58
C ALA A 400 26.87 8.65 -5.70
N GLY A 401 27.59 7.80 -4.97
CA GLY A 401 28.65 8.19 -4.04
C GLY A 401 28.17 8.50 -2.62
N ASP A 402 26.87 8.42 -2.34
CA ASP A 402 26.31 8.63 -1.00
C ASP A 402 26.54 7.42 -0.10
N LEU A 403 26.59 7.66 1.22
CA LEU A 403 26.73 6.59 2.20
C LEU A 403 25.39 5.87 2.42
N GLU A 404 25.41 4.55 2.26
CA GLU A 404 24.28 3.66 2.48
C GLU A 404 24.61 2.56 3.49
N SER A 405 23.57 2.02 4.12
CA SER A 405 23.69 0.84 4.98
C SER A 405 23.54 -0.47 4.20
N MET A 406 23.88 -1.60 4.83
CA MET A 406 23.73 -2.91 4.20
C MET A 406 22.26 -3.23 3.92
N VAL A 407 21.36 -2.86 4.83
CA VAL A 407 19.91 -3.08 4.62
C VAL A 407 19.36 -2.21 3.50
N GLN A 408 19.80 -0.95 3.40
CA GLN A 408 19.41 -0.06 2.30
C GLN A 408 19.91 -0.59 0.95
N ARG A 409 21.15 -1.07 0.93
CA ARG A 409 21.76 -1.67 -0.25
C ARG A 409 20.98 -2.89 -0.72
N VAL A 410 20.78 -3.89 0.15
CA VAL A 410 20.04 -5.12 -0.19
C VAL A 410 18.61 -4.80 -0.62
N TRP A 411 17.92 -3.90 0.08
CA TRP A 411 16.57 -3.47 -0.29
C TRP A 411 16.53 -2.83 -1.68
N GLY A 412 17.48 -1.92 -1.98
CA GLY A 412 17.62 -1.30 -3.29
C GLY A 412 17.91 -2.30 -4.40
N GLN A 413 18.74 -3.32 -4.14
CA GLN A 413 19.04 -4.37 -5.12
C GLN A 413 17.81 -5.26 -5.40
N VAL A 414 17.03 -5.58 -4.37
CA VAL A 414 15.74 -6.28 -4.51
C VAL A 414 14.72 -5.44 -5.30
N ASP A 415 14.70 -4.13 -5.08
CA ASP A 415 13.83 -3.20 -5.80
C ASP A 415 14.21 -3.08 -7.29
N LYS A 416 15.51 -2.97 -7.60
CA LYS A 416 16.03 -2.93 -8.98
C LYS A 416 15.57 -4.11 -9.84
N ILE A 417 15.43 -5.30 -9.25
CA ILE A 417 14.99 -6.51 -9.97
C ILE A 417 13.46 -6.74 -9.94
N GLY A 418 12.72 -5.79 -9.37
CA GLY A 418 11.25 -5.78 -9.33
C GLY A 418 10.63 -6.70 -8.27
N LEU A 419 11.36 -7.09 -7.24
CA LEU A 419 10.87 -8.02 -6.20
C LEU A 419 10.48 -7.34 -4.88
N SER A 420 10.68 -6.03 -4.74
CA SER A 420 10.35 -5.27 -3.51
C SER A 420 8.88 -5.39 -3.10
N GLY A 421 7.95 -5.43 -4.07
CA GLY A 421 6.52 -5.64 -3.83
C GLY A 421 6.12 -7.01 -3.26
N SER A 422 7.04 -7.98 -3.29
CA SER A 422 6.87 -9.33 -2.72
C SER A 422 7.80 -9.60 -1.53
N ALA A 423 8.56 -8.60 -1.09
CA ALA A 423 9.53 -8.72 0.00
C ALA A 423 8.93 -8.31 1.34
N TYR A 424 9.39 -8.96 2.42
CA TYR A 424 9.04 -8.68 3.81
C TYR A 424 10.30 -8.67 4.65
N VAL A 425 10.45 -7.72 5.57
CA VAL A 425 11.57 -7.71 6.51
C VAL A 425 11.14 -8.34 7.84
N ALA A 426 11.74 -9.47 8.21
CA ALA A 426 11.58 -10.05 9.53
C ALA A 426 12.61 -9.45 10.49
N THR A 427 12.15 -8.79 11.55
CA THR A 427 13.05 -8.10 12.49
C THR A 427 12.50 -8.06 13.91
N GLY A 428 13.39 -7.89 14.88
CA GLY A 428 13.00 -7.73 16.28
C GLY A 428 12.26 -6.42 16.53
N LYS A 429 11.29 -6.44 17.45
CA LYS A 429 10.52 -5.24 17.89
C LYS A 429 11.40 -4.02 18.22
N GLY A 430 12.59 -4.23 18.79
CA GLY A 430 13.52 -3.15 19.13
C GLY A 430 14.20 -2.46 17.94
N GLN A 431 14.15 -3.05 16.73
CA GLN A 431 14.78 -2.53 15.51
C GLN A 431 13.78 -1.88 14.54
N LEU A 432 12.49 -1.85 14.88
CA LEU A 432 11.42 -1.30 14.04
C LEU A 432 11.69 0.13 13.61
N ASP A 433 12.01 0.99 14.57
CA ASP A 433 12.26 2.41 14.30
C ASP A 433 13.42 2.61 13.31
N MET A 434 14.46 1.78 13.43
CA MET A 434 15.64 1.82 12.56
C MET A 434 15.31 1.37 11.13
N ILE A 435 14.50 0.32 10.98
CA ILE A 435 14.05 -0.14 9.66
C ILE A 435 13.21 0.95 8.98
N TYR A 436 12.24 1.53 9.69
CA TYR A 436 11.40 2.59 9.12
C TYR A 436 12.19 3.86 8.79
N SER A 437 13.21 4.20 9.59
CA SER A 437 14.09 5.34 9.30
C SER A 437 14.88 5.13 8.01
N GLN A 438 15.33 3.90 7.73
CA GLN A 438 16.21 3.61 6.60
C GLN A 438 15.49 3.17 5.32
N LEU A 439 14.37 2.46 5.44
CA LEU A 439 13.59 1.92 4.31
C LEU A 439 12.27 2.66 4.07
N GLY A 440 11.84 3.54 4.98
CA GLY A 440 10.56 4.24 4.92
C GLY A 440 9.42 3.53 5.64
N ALA A 441 8.36 4.27 5.97
CA ALA A 441 7.23 3.80 6.80
C ALA A 441 6.39 2.69 6.16
N ASP A 442 6.42 2.59 4.83
CA ASP A 442 5.64 1.60 4.07
C ASP A 442 6.37 0.25 3.94
N ALA A 443 7.56 0.11 4.52
CA ALA A 443 8.30 -1.15 4.51
C ALA A 443 7.45 -2.27 5.18
N PRO A 444 7.19 -3.39 4.49
CA PRO A 444 6.44 -4.51 5.02
C PRO A 444 7.28 -5.28 6.06
N ILE A 445 6.88 -5.24 7.33
CA ILE A 445 7.66 -5.82 8.43
C ILE A 445 6.90 -6.96 9.11
N ILE A 446 7.64 -8.03 9.41
CA ILE A 446 7.22 -9.14 10.27
C ILE A 446 7.93 -8.97 11.61
N ILE A 447 7.16 -8.75 12.67
CA ILE A 447 7.69 -8.35 13.97
C ILE A 447 7.98 -9.58 14.81
N GLU A 448 9.27 -9.85 15.06
CA GLU A 448 9.67 -10.83 16.05
C GLU A 448 9.50 -10.26 17.47
N PRO A 449 8.79 -10.96 18.37
CA PRO A 449 8.62 -10.52 19.75
C PRO A 449 9.95 -10.37 20.51
N GLU A 450 10.92 -11.23 20.21
CA GLU A 450 12.26 -11.24 20.79
C GLU A 450 13.25 -12.01 19.89
N ARG A 451 14.56 -11.92 20.13
CA ARG A 451 15.57 -12.56 19.26
C ARG A 451 15.77 -14.04 19.60
N ARG A 452 15.40 -14.95 18.68
CA ARG A 452 15.55 -16.41 18.85
C ARG A 452 16.28 -17.15 17.72
N ASP A 453 17.13 -16.45 16.96
CA ASP A 453 17.90 -17.01 15.83
C ASP A 453 17.00 -17.33 14.61
N THR A 454 17.56 -17.88 13.53
CA THR A 454 16.90 -17.87 12.22
C THR A 454 15.72 -18.85 12.08
N PHE A 455 15.69 -19.99 12.79
CA PHE A 455 14.56 -20.92 12.67
C PHE A 455 13.25 -20.31 13.20
N PRO A 456 13.18 -19.79 14.43
CA PRO A 456 11.97 -19.13 14.92
C PRO A 456 11.54 -17.94 14.06
N ALA A 457 12.49 -17.15 13.55
CA ALA A 457 12.19 -16.01 12.68
C ALA A 457 11.50 -16.46 11.38
N ILE A 458 12.03 -17.51 10.74
CA ILE A 458 11.46 -18.08 9.51
C ILE A 458 10.11 -18.76 9.79
N ALA A 459 9.97 -19.47 10.90
CA ALA A 459 8.70 -20.07 11.31
C ALA A 459 7.62 -18.99 11.49
N LEU A 460 7.94 -17.91 12.20
CA LEU A 460 7.03 -16.79 12.39
C LEU A 460 6.67 -16.12 11.06
N ALA A 461 7.66 -15.90 10.19
CA ALA A 461 7.43 -15.36 8.87
C ALA A 461 6.52 -16.26 8.01
N ALA A 462 6.74 -17.58 8.02
CA ALA A 462 5.88 -18.54 7.32
C ALA A 462 4.43 -18.47 7.82
N THR A 463 4.21 -18.45 9.15
CA THR A 463 2.84 -18.30 9.70
C THR A 463 2.21 -16.95 9.38
N TYR A 464 2.99 -15.87 9.29
CA TYR A 464 2.52 -14.54 8.88
C TYR A 464 2.09 -14.54 7.41
N LEU A 465 2.94 -15.06 6.51
CA LEU A 465 2.63 -15.20 5.09
C LEU A 465 1.36 -16.05 4.89
N TYR A 466 1.24 -17.17 5.60
CA TYR A 466 0.08 -18.05 5.53
C TYR A 466 -1.21 -17.40 6.06
N SER A 467 -1.19 -16.91 7.31
CA SER A 467 -2.42 -16.56 8.05
C SER A 467 -2.82 -15.09 8.00
N ILE A 468 -1.86 -14.18 7.76
CA ILE A 468 -2.11 -12.73 7.68
C ILE A 468 -2.15 -12.27 6.22
N VAL A 469 -1.16 -12.69 5.42
CA VAL A 469 -1.07 -12.29 4.01
C VAL A 469 -1.95 -13.17 3.12
N GLY A 470 -2.19 -14.44 3.50
CA GLY A 470 -3.01 -15.37 2.71
C GLY A 470 -2.26 -16.02 1.55
N VAL A 471 -0.93 -16.13 1.66
CA VAL A 471 -0.05 -16.79 0.69
C VAL A 471 -0.43 -18.27 0.56
N SER A 472 -0.50 -18.76 -0.69
CA SER A 472 -0.84 -20.16 -0.96
C SER A 472 0.24 -21.10 -0.44
N LEU A 473 -0.16 -22.24 0.10
CA LEU A 473 0.77 -23.27 0.61
C LEU A 473 1.74 -23.79 -0.45
N GLY A 474 1.37 -23.72 -1.74
CA GLY A 474 2.24 -24.14 -2.85
C GLY A 474 3.22 -23.07 -3.36
N GLU A 475 3.12 -21.83 -2.87
CA GLU A 475 4.02 -20.75 -3.28
C GLU A 475 5.41 -20.89 -2.63
N VAL A 476 6.44 -20.49 -3.37
CA VAL A 476 7.82 -20.52 -2.89
C VAL A 476 8.10 -19.28 -2.05
N VAL A 477 8.66 -19.51 -0.86
CA VAL A 477 9.19 -18.49 0.02
C VAL A 477 10.71 -18.60 -0.03
N THR A 478 11.35 -17.48 -0.35
CA THR A 478 12.80 -17.35 -0.36
C THR A 478 13.24 -16.42 0.76
N VAL A 479 14.03 -16.97 1.67
CA VAL A 479 14.57 -16.29 2.83
C VAL A 479 16.01 -15.91 2.54
N LEU A 480 16.42 -14.68 2.88
CA LEU A 480 17.79 -14.22 2.73
C LEU A 480 18.16 -13.19 3.81
N PRO A 481 19.45 -13.07 4.17
CA PRO A 481 19.92 -12.05 5.11
C PRO A 481 19.93 -10.64 4.48
N VAL A 482 19.88 -9.61 5.32
CA VAL A 482 19.95 -8.18 4.91
C VAL A 482 21.35 -7.56 4.93
N ASP A 483 22.37 -8.36 5.20
CA ASP A 483 23.76 -7.92 5.38
C ASP A 483 24.84 -8.57 4.49
N PRO A 484 24.55 -9.37 3.44
CA PRO A 484 25.58 -9.81 2.53
C PRO A 484 26.03 -8.66 1.62
N TYR A 485 27.31 -8.65 1.26
CA TYR A 485 27.84 -7.79 0.21
C TYR A 485 27.97 -8.60 -1.07
N VAL A 486 27.10 -8.31 -2.03
CA VAL A 486 26.94 -9.02 -3.30
C VAL A 486 26.64 -8.04 -4.43
N GLU A 487 26.84 -8.52 -5.66
CA GLU A 487 26.47 -7.81 -6.90
C GLU A 487 24.99 -8.03 -7.24
N ASP A 488 24.44 -7.20 -8.13
CA ASP A 488 23.01 -7.23 -8.49
C ASP A 488 22.61 -8.59 -9.12
N ASP A 489 23.53 -9.25 -9.84
CA ASP A 489 23.33 -10.58 -10.43
C ASP A 489 23.06 -11.68 -9.40
N PHE A 490 23.48 -11.51 -8.14
CA PHE A 490 23.13 -12.43 -7.06
C PHE A 490 21.61 -12.50 -6.85
N PHE A 491 20.94 -11.35 -6.94
CA PHE A 491 19.49 -11.27 -6.74
C PHE A 491 18.71 -11.79 -7.95
N VAL A 492 19.31 -11.73 -9.15
CA VAL A 492 18.74 -12.38 -10.35
C VAL A 492 18.60 -13.90 -10.12
N ARG A 493 19.60 -14.53 -9.48
CA ARG A 493 19.56 -15.97 -9.13
C ARG A 493 18.44 -16.36 -8.16
N LEU A 494 17.82 -15.39 -7.47
CA LEU A 494 16.64 -15.69 -6.64
C LEU A 494 15.47 -16.16 -7.49
N LYS A 495 15.33 -15.70 -8.73
CA LYS A 495 14.26 -16.16 -9.64
C LYS A 495 14.50 -17.63 -10.05
N ASP A 496 15.76 -18.00 -10.30
CA ASP A 496 16.14 -19.36 -10.66
C ASP A 496 15.90 -20.36 -9.50
N LEU A 497 16.00 -19.89 -8.25
CA LEU A 497 15.68 -20.70 -7.06
C LEU A 497 14.23 -21.18 -7.04
N GLU A 498 13.27 -20.35 -7.48
CA GLU A 498 11.87 -20.74 -7.57
C GLU A 498 11.70 -21.93 -8.51
N GLN A 499 12.28 -21.81 -9.70
CA GLN A 499 12.23 -22.82 -10.73
C GLN A 499 12.85 -24.13 -10.24
N ALA A 500 14.00 -24.05 -9.54
CA ALA A 500 14.64 -25.20 -8.95
C ALA A 500 13.75 -25.93 -7.94
N VAL A 501 13.04 -25.21 -7.06
CA VAL A 501 12.11 -25.83 -6.09
C VAL A 501 10.95 -26.53 -6.78
N HIS A 502 10.40 -25.93 -7.85
CA HIS A 502 9.28 -26.51 -8.59
C HIS A 502 9.69 -27.75 -9.40
N ASP A 503 10.76 -27.66 -10.19
CA ASP A 503 11.16 -28.71 -11.14
C ASP A 503 11.72 -29.95 -10.45
N SER A 504 12.48 -29.75 -9.38
CA SER A 504 13.18 -30.85 -8.71
C SER A 504 12.38 -31.51 -7.60
N SER A 505 11.22 -30.95 -7.25
CA SER A 505 10.47 -31.31 -6.03
C SER A 505 11.36 -31.26 -4.77
N ALA A 506 12.26 -30.28 -4.70
CA ALA A 506 13.13 -30.04 -3.55
C ALA A 506 12.32 -29.77 -2.30
N ASP A 507 12.83 -30.22 -1.15
CA ASP A 507 12.39 -29.71 0.15
C ASP A 507 12.92 -28.28 0.35
N ILE A 508 14.19 -28.07 -0.01
CA ILE A 508 14.89 -26.79 0.11
C ILE A 508 15.86 -26.61 -1.06
N ALA A 509 15.90 -25.41 -1.63
CA ALA A 509 16.95 -24.97 -2.54
C ALA A 509 17.81 -23.86 -1.89
N LEU A 510 19.11 -23.87 -2.16
CA LEU A 510 20.12 -22.99 -1.58
C LEU A 510 20.90 -22.24 -2.67
N ILE A 511 21.54 -21.12 -2.32
CA ILE A 511 22.61 -20.54 -3.15
C ILE A 511 23.95 -20.83 -2.48
N GLY A 512 24.89 -21.34 -3.28
CA GLY A 512 26.24 -21.67 -2.83
C GLY A 512 27.31 -20.91 -3.60
N VAL A 513 28.29 -20.34 -2.91
CA VAL A 513 29.44 -19.65 -3.54
C VAL A 513 30.74 -20.43 -3.33
N LYS A 514 31.68 -20.34 -4.26
CA LYS A 514 32.97 -21.04 -4.13
C LYS A 514 33.79 -20.50 -2.94
N PRO A 515 34.25 -21.36 -2.00
CA PRO A 515 35.10 -20.94 -0.89
C PRO A 515 36.46 -20.44 -1.38
N THR A 516 36.93 -19.33 -0.79
CA THR A 516 38.28 -18.81 -1.04
C THR A 516 39.30 -19.26 0.01
N TYR A 517 38.83 -19.71 1.19
CA TYR A 517 39.64 -20.25 2.28
C TYR A 517 38.81 -21.16 3.20
N PRO A 518 39.42 -22.01 4.04
CA PRO A 518 38.69 -22.77 5.06
C PRO A 518 38.28 -21.86 6.23
N SER A 519 37.00 -21.88 6.61
CA SER A 519 36.44 -20.99 7.64
C SER A 519 35.45 -21.72 8.54
N GLU A 520 35.62 -21.61 9.86
CA GLU A 520 34.68 -22.17 10.85
C GLU A 520 33.40 -21.33 11.01
N LYS A 521 33.27 -20.25 10.24
CA LYS A 521 32.15 -19.29 10.37
C LYS A 521 30.97 -19.60 9.45
N TYR A 522 31.18 -20.39 8.41
CA TYR A 522 30.21 -20.61 7.33
C TYR A 522 29.75 -22.07 7.28
N GLY A 523 28.54 -22.29 6.75
CA GLY A 523 28.10 -23.61 6.33
C GLY A 523 28.73 -24.04 5.01
N TYR A 524 28.90 -25.33 4.82
CA TYR A 524 29.46 -25.94 3.61
C TYR A 524 28.45 -26.88 2.96
N ILE A 525 28.26 -26.72 1.66
CA ILE A 525 27.33 -27.47 0.82
C ILE A 525 28.17 -28.30 -0.15
N VAL A 526 28.13 -29.62 -0.07
CA VAL A 526 28.83 -30.51 -1.01
C VAL A 526 27.84 -30.92 -2.10
N PRO A 527 28.03 -30.50 -3.36
CA PRO A 527 27.20 -30.98 -4.45
C PRO A 527 27.38 -32.48 -4.68
N ALA A 528 26.36 -33.15 -5.19
CA ALA A 528 26.46 -34.52 -5.68
C ALA A 528 27.08 -34.52 -7.09
N GLU A 529 27.74 -35.62 -7.46
CA GLU A 529 28.24 -35.77 -8.83
C GLU A 529 27.07 -35.76 -9.83
N PRO A 530 27.18 -35.04 -10.98
CA PRO A 530 26.15 -35.03 -12.00
C PRO A 530 25.92 -36.43 -12.59
N ILE A 531 24.66 -36.88 -12.68
CA ILE A 531 24.31 -38.18 -13.28
C ILE A 531 23.53 -37.96 -14.59
N GLY A 532 24.07 -38.42 -15.73
CA GLY A 532 23.35 -38.41 -17.02
C GLY A 532 23.13 -37.01 -17.62
N GLU A 533 21.95 -36.77 -18.22
CA GLU A 533 21.55 -35.46 -18.80
C GLU A 533 21.47 -34.32 -17.76
N ALA A 534 21.59 -34.62 -16.46
CA ALA A 534 21.65 -33.64 -15.37
C ALA A 534 22.94 -32.78 -15.37
N ALA A 535 23.89 -33.04 -16.27
CA ALA A 535 25.10 -32.22 -16.44
C ALA A 535 24.82 -30.81 -17.02
N ASN A 536 23.63 -30.58 -17.59
CA ASN A 536 23.21 -29.31 -18.21
C ASN A 536 22.18 -28.51 -17.39
N VAL A 537 21.96 -28.84 -16.11
CA VAL A 537 20.95 -28.18 -15.26
C VAL A 537 21.62 -27.10 -14.41
N GLU A 538 20.97 -25.94 -14.26
CA GLU A 538 21.48 -24.77 -13.51
C GLU A 538 21.51 -24.98 -11.97
N TYR A 539 21.05 -26.13 -11.47
CA TYR A 539 21.04 -26.50 -10.06
C TYR A 539 21.51 -27.94 -9.85
N GLN A 540 22.11 -28.23 -8.69
CA GLN A 540 22.70 -29.52 -8.34
C GLN A 540 22.10 -30.07 -7.05
N ARG A 541 21.89 -31.39 -6.98
CA ARG A 541 21.49 -32.03 -5.72
C ARG A 541 22.64 -31.95 -4.73
N VAL A 542 22.36 -31.69 -3.45
CA VAL A 542 23.36 -31.67 -2.38
C VAL A 542 23.53 -33.08 -1.82
N SER A 543 24.79 -33.54 -1.72
CA SER A 543 25.13 -34.84 -1.12
C SER A 543 25.34 -34.74 0.38
N ASN A 544 25.89 -33.62 0.86
CA ASN A 544 26.16 -33.38 2.26
C ASN A 544 26.10 -31.87 2.57
N PHE A 545 25.43 -31.51 3.65
CA PHE A 545 25.43 -30.15 4.19
C PHE A 545 26.03 -30.19 5.60
N ARG A 546 26.93 -29.25 5.90
CA ARG A 546 27.59 -29.17 7.20
C ARG A 546 27.68 -27.73 7.69
N GLU A 547 27.01 -27.42 8.79
CA GLU A 547 27.04 -26.08 9.37
C GLU A 547 28.29 -25.87 10.24
N LYS A 548 29.05 -24.80 9.95
CA LYS A 548 30.20 -24.32 10.76
C LYS A 548 31.17 -25.45 11.20
N PRO A 549 31.75 -26.20 10.25
CA PRO A 549 32.73 -27.23 10.56
C PRO A 549 34.02 -26.63 11.14
N ARG A 550 34.83 -27.46 11.78
CA ARG A 550 36.19 -27.08 12.17
C ARG A 550 37.06 -26.82 10.94
N GLU A 551 38.13 -26.05 11.08
CA GLU A 551 38.96 -25.63 9.94
C GLU A 551 39.58 -26.82 9.18
N ASP A 552 39.96 -27.88 9.88
CA ASP A 552 40.46 -29.13 9.29
C ASP A 552 39.38 -29.85 8.46
N GLN A 553 38.16 -29.91 8.95
CA GLN A 553 37.01 -30.45 8.23
C GLN A 553 36.61 -29.57 7.04
N ALA A 554 36.67 -28.25 7.19
CA ALA A 554 36.41 -27.31 6.10
C ALA A 554 37.37 -27.53 4.92
N LYS A 555 38.66 -27.79 5.19
CA LYS A 555 39.65 -28.12 4.14
C LYS A 555 39.23 -29.37 3.35
N LEU A 556 38.85 -30.43 4.05
CA LEU A 556 38.40 -31.69 3.43
C LEU A 556 37.12 -31.50 2.60
N LEU A 557 36.18 -30.67 3.07
CA LEU A 557 34.96 -30.36 2.33
C LEU A 557 35.27 -29.55 1.05
N ILE A 558 36.19 -28.60 1.11
CA ILE A 558 36.63 -27.83 -0.06
C ILE A 558 37.27 -28.74 -1.12
N GLU A 559 38.06 -29.74 -0.70
CA GLU A 559 38.63 -30.74 -1.59
C GLU A 559 37.56 -31.58 -2.32
N GLN A 560 36.37 -31.72 -1.72
CA GLN A 560 35.20 -32.39 -2.32
C GLN A 560 34.36 -31.45 -3.21
N GLY A 561 34.82 -30.23 -3.48
CA GLY A 561 34.09 -29.25 -4.28
C GLY A 561 32.97 -28.54 -3.52
N ALA A 562 33.06 -28.45 -2.19
CA ALA A 562 32.05 -27.76 -1.39
C ALA A 562 31.94 -26.27 -1.74
N LEU A 563 30.71 -25.77 -1.61
CA LEU A 563 30.31 -24.37 -1.70
C LEU A 563 30.03 -23.81 -0.30
N TRP A 564 30.25 -22.53 -0.07
CA TRP A 564 29.78 -21.84 1.13
C TRP A 564 28.28 -21.59 1.04
N ASN A 565 27.56 -21.85 2.14
CA ASN A 565 26.17 -21.45 2.30
C ASN A 565 26.07 -19.93 2.46
N CYS A 566 25.35 -19.29 1.54
CA CYS A 566 25.12 -17.84 1.57
C CYS A 566 24.00 -17.40 2.54
N GLY A 567 23.35 -18.35 3.23
CA GLY A 567 22.21 -18.08 4.11
C GLY A 567 20.91 -17.80 3.35
N VAL A 568 20.84 -18.20 2.08
CA VAL A 568 19.64 -18.08 1.24
C VAL A 568 18.94 -19.42 1.16
N PHE A 569 17.65 -19.44 1.48
CA PHE A 569 16.84 -20.66 1.52
C PHE A 569 15.55 -20.44 0.73
N ALA A 570 15.27 -21.28 -0.25
CA ALA A 570 13.98 -21.29 -0.96
C ALA A 570 13.26 -22.61 -0.69
N PHE A 571 11.99 -22.54 -0.32
CA PHE A 571 11.14 -23.70 -0.04
C PHE A 571 9.68 -23.36 -0.32
N LYS A 572 8.85 -24.37 -0.57
CA LYS A 572 7.39 -24.16 -0.62
C LYS A 572 6.86 -23.87 0.77
N LEU A 573 5.90 -22.96 0.89
CA LEU A 573 5.35 -22.56 2.19
C LEU A 573 4.86 -23.78 3.00
N ASP A 574 4.22 -24.76 2.35
CA ASP A 574 3.75 -26.00 2.96
C ASP A 574 4.84 -26.77 3.74
N TYR A 575 6.09 -26.73 3.29
CA TYR A 575 7.21 -27.43 3.91
C TYR A 575 7.42 -26.97 5.36
N VAL A 576 7.53 -25.65 5.58
CA VAL A 576 7.67 -25.10 6.93
C VAL A 576 6.38 -25.27 7.73
N MET A 577 5.21 -25.13 7.10
CA MET A 577 3.93 -25.32 7.81
C MET A 577 3.79 -26.76 8.34
N ASN A 578 4.14 -27.76 7.55
CA ASN A 578 4.12 -29.17 7.97
C ASN A 578 5.14 -29.43 9.09
N LEU A 579 6.33 -28.85 9.00
CA LEU A 579 7.33 -28.94 10.07
C LEU A 579 6.82 -28.37 11.40
N LEU A 580 6.07 -27.27 11.38
CA LEU A 580 5.43 -26.72 12.58
C LEU A 580 4.38 -27.67 13.14
N ILE A 581 3.53 -28.26 12.29
CA ILE A 581 2.51 -29.24 12.68
C ILE A 581 3.16 -30.47 13.35
N GLU A 582 4.20 -31.04 12.75
CA GLU A 582 4.94 -32.19 13.29
C GLU A 582 5.55 -31.90 14.67
N LYS A 583 5.97 -30.65 14.88
CA LYS A 583 6.51 -30.17 16.17
C LYS A 583 5.43 -29.77 17.18
N GLY A 584 4.15 -29.84 16.82
CA GLY A 584 3.04 -29.40 17.66
C GLY A 584 3.03 -27.88 17.91
N LEU A 585 3.55 -27.11 16.96
CA LEU A 585 3.58 -25.64 17.00
C LEU A 585 2.39 -25.04 16.24
N PRO A 586 1.85 -23.88 16.66
CA PRO A 586 0.79 -23.16 15.98
C PRO A 586 1.19 -22.75 14.57
N ILE A 587 0.21 -22.81 13.69
CA ILE A 587 0.32 -22.42 12.28
C ILE A 587 -0.23 -21.02 12.00
N HIS A 588 -0.88 -20.39 12.98
CA HIS A 588 -1.36 -19.02 12.90
C HIS A 588 -0.40 -18.06 13.60
N TYR A 589 -0.15 -16.92 12.96
CA TYR A 589 0.84 -15.93 13.41
C TYR A 589 0.58 -15.45 14.84
N ASP A 590 -0.65 -15.05 15.15
CA ASP A 590 -1.00 -14.51 16.47
C ASP A 590 -0.81 -15.52 17.59
N GLU A 591 -1.01 -16.80 17.32
CA GLU A 591 -0.82 -17.87 18.29
C GLU A 591 0.67 -18.16 18.49
N LEU A 592 1.43 -18.32 17.39
CA LEU A 592 2.87 -18.57 17.46
C LEU A 592 3.60 -17.39 18.13
N ALA A 593 3.23 -16.15 17.81
CA ALA A 593 3.78 -14.95 18.41
C ALA A 593 3.59 -14.90 19.93
N LYS A 594 2.41 -15.28 20.46
CA LYS A 594 2.12 -15.31 21.90
C LYS A 594 3.02 -16.28 22.67
N GLN A 595 3.44 -17.36 22.04
CA GLN A 595 4.30 -18.38 22.64
C GLN A 595 5.71 -18.43 22.07
N TYR A 596 6.11 -17.40 21.32
CA TYR A 596 7.43 -17.30 20.70
C TYR A 596 8.55 -17.52 21.73
N HIS A 597 8.31 -17.07 22.97
CA HIS A 597 9.21 -17.25 24.10
C HIS A 597 9.49 -18.69 24.54
N LYS A 598 8.74 -19.66 24.03
CA LYS A 598 8.96 -21.08 24.29
C LYS A 598 9.80 -21.76 23.22
N LEU A 599 10.01 -21.12 22.07
CA LEU A 599 10.78 -21.70 20.96
C LEU A 599 12.26 -21.77 21.32
N ALA A 600 12.93 -22.86 20.93
CA ALA A 600 14.37 -22.98 21.12
C ALA A 600 15.11 -21.91 20.31
N LYS A 601 16.20 -21.38 20.88
CA LYS A 601 17.10 -20.47 20.16
C LYS A 601 18.05 -21.30 19.29
N ILE A 602 17.70 -21.48 18.01
CA ILE A 602 18.41 -22.36 17.07
C ILE A 602 18.34 -21.81 15.64
N SER A 603 19.39 -22.00 14.85
CA SER A 603 19.39 -21.59 13.45
C SER A 603 18.61 -22.56 12.57
N PHE A 604 18.10 -22.05 11.45
CA PHE A 604 17.43 -22.83 10.42
C PHE A 604 18.35 -23.88 9.79
N ASP A 605 19.65 -23.57 9.67
CA ASP A 605 20.66 -24.49 9.17
C ASP A 605 20.72 -25.79 9.99
N TYR A 606 20.81 -25.68 11.32
CA TYR A 606 20.85 -26.84 12.21
C TYR A 606 19.48 -27.50 12.36
N GLU A 607 18.42 -26.71 12.44
CA GLU A 607 17.11 -27.27 12.77
C GLU A 607 16.44 -27.95 11.58
N VAL A 608 16.70 -27.46 10.37
CA VAL A 608 16.00 -27.85 9.15
C VAL A 608 16.98 -28.32 8.08
N VAL A 609 17.93 -27.48 7.65
CA VAL A 609 18.77 -27.78 6.46
C VAL A 609 19.62 -29.03 6.66
N GLU A 610 20.30 -29.19 7.81
CA GLU A 610 21.11 -30.39 8.12
C GLU A 610 20.28 -31.69 8.17
N LYS A 611 18.95 -31.59 8.33
CA LYS A 611 18.04 -32.74 8.46
C LYS A 611 17.21 -32.99 7.20
N ALA A 612 17.27 -32.09 6.21
CA ALA A 612 16.48 -32.19 4.98
C ALA A 612 17.07 -33.25 4.03
N GLU A 613 16.21 -34.02 3.37
CA GLU A 613 16.63 -35.12 2.51
C GLU A 613 16.85 -34.70 1.04
N ARG A 614 16.02 -33.77 0.54
CA ARG A 614 16.04 -33.31 -0.85
C ARG A 614 16.45 -31.85 -0.92
N ILE A 615 17.75 -31.63 -0.77
CA ILE A 615 18.35 -30.30 -0.87
C ILE A 615 18.98 -30.12 -2.25
N PHE A 616 18.75 -28.96 -2.84
CA PHE A 616 19.39 -28.53 -4.09
C PHE A 616 20.18 -27.24 -3.87
N VAL A 617 21.22 -27.03 -4.67
CA VAL A 617 22.05 -25.82 -4.62
C VAL A 617 22.19 -25.24 -6.02
N LEU A 618 22.07 -23.93 -6.11
CA LEU A 618 22.42 -23.13 -7.28
C LEU A 618 23.81 -22.54 -7.03
N PRO A 619 24.84 -22.99 -7.77
CA PRO A 619 26.16 -22.39 -7.70
C PRO A 619 26.11 -20.94 -8.19
N TYR A 620 26.75 -20.03 -7.45
CA TYR A 620 26.95 -18.64 -7.84
C TYR A 620 28.44 -18.36 -7.96
N ASP A 621 28.84 -17.91 -9.15
CA ASP A 621 30.24 -17.63 -9.50
C ASP A 621 30.67 -16.16 -9.27
N GLY A 622 29.73 -15.30 -8.83
CA GLY A 622 30.01 -13.89 -8.57
C GLY A 622 30.56 -13.60 -7.17
N TYR A 623 30.68 -12.31 -6.84
CA TYR A 623 31.26 -11.88 -5.56
C TYR A 623 30.25 -11.99 -4.41
N TRP A 624 30.67 -12.61 -3.31
CA TRP A 624 29.89 -12.70 -2.07
C TRP A 624 30.79 -12.56 -0.85
N LYS A 625 30.35 -11.76 0.13
CA LYS A 625 31.09 -11.53 1.37
C LYS A 625 30.20 -11.19 2.56
N ASP A 626 30.45 -11.79 3.72
CA ASP A 626 29.86 -11.38 5.00
C ASP A 626 30.66 -10.23 5.62
N LEU A 627 30.04 -9.06 5.75
CA LEU A 627 30.63 -7.87 6.37
C LEU A 627 30.51 -7.90 7.90
N GLY A 628 30.98 -8.99 8.51
CA GLY A 628 30.82 -9.28 9.94
C GLY A 628 31.93 -8.76 10.86
N THR A 629 33.03 -8.20 10.34
CA THR A 629 34.19 -7.73 11.11
C THR A 629 34.82 -6.48 10.49
N TRP A 630 35.61 -5.72 11.25
CA TRP A 630 36.30 -4.56 10.70
C TRP A 630 37.27 -4.93 9.58
N ASN A 631 37.95 -6.08 9.67
CA ASN A 631 38.83 -6.55 8.59
C ASN A 631 38.07 -6.62 7.25
N THR A 632 36.99 -7.40 7.22
CA THR A 632 36.18 -7.62 6.02
C THR A 632 35.45 -6.35 5.57
N LEU A 633 34.99 -5.51 6.50
CA LEU A 633 34.32 -4.26 6.17
C LEU A 633 35.26 -3.28 5.47
N THR A 634 36.45 -3.06 6.03
CA THR A 634 37.41 -2.09 5.47
C THR A 634 37.98 -2.50 4.11
N GLU A 635 37.80 -3.75 3.69
CA GLU A 635 38.16 -4.19 2.34
C GLU A 635 37.15 -3.68 1.28
N GLU A 636 35.91 -3.39 1.67
CA GLU A 636 34.85 -2.87 0.78
C GLU A 636 34.62 -1.36 0.92
N VAL A 637 35.20 -0.73 1.93
CA VAL A 637 35.11 0.71 2.13
C VAL A 637 36.09 1.39 1.17
N SER A 638 35.57 2.14 0.20
CA SER A 638 36.36 2.80 -0.87
C SER A 638 37.18 4.01 -0.41
N TYR A 639 37.19 4.31 0.89
CA TYR A 639 37.82 5.49 1.46
C TYR A 639 38.60 5.15 2.73
N ASN A 640 39.71 5.86 2.95
CA ASN A 640 40.52 5.69 4.16
C ASN A 640 40.03 6.55 5.32
N LEU A 641 39.24 7.61 5.07
CA LEU A 641 38.77 8.54 6.09
C LEU A 641 37.28 8.87 5.91
N MET A 642 36.50 8.64 6.97
CA MET A 642 35.13 9.13 7.14
C MET A 642 35.06 10.02 8.38
N GLY A 643 34.40 11.17 8.24
CA GLY A 643 34.30 12.17 9.29
C GLY A 643 35.55 13.04 9.43
N LYS A 644 35.67 13.74 10.56
CA LYS A 644 36.77 14.68 10.80
C LYS A 644 38.04 13.92 11.16
N GLY A 645 39.12 14.12 10.41
CA GLY A 645 40.40 13.52 10.75
C GLY A 645 41.48 13.78 9.74
N ILE A 646 42.68 13.27 10.05
CA ILE A 646 43.87 13.34 9.20
C ILE A 646 44.60 12.00 9.29
N ILE A 647 45.00 11.45 8.16
CA ILE A 647 45.87 10.27 8.09
C ILE A 647 47.17 10.74 7.43
N SER A 648 48.30 10.48 8.07
CA SER A 648 49.61 10.84 7.51
C SER A 648 49.95 10.01 6.27
N ASP A 649 50.75 10.57 5.36
CA ASP A 649 51.10 9.91 4.09
C ASP A 649 51.90 8.60 4.28
N ASP A 650 52.59 8.45 5.42
CA ASP A 650 53.33 7.24 5.81
C ASP A 650 52.46 6.17 6.52
N SER A 651 51.14 6.37 6.60
CA SER A 651 50.17 5.41 7.14
C SER A 651 49.47 4.64 6.00
N HIS A 652 49.87 3.40 5.76
CA HIS A 652 49.34 2.58 4.66
C HIS A 652 48.26 1.60 5.13
N ASN A 653 47.23 1.37 4.31
CA ASN A 653 46.10 0.49 4.64
C ASN A 653 45.45 0.83 6.01
N THR A 654 45.34 2.13 6.29
CA THR A 654 44.80 2.66 7.55
C THR A 654 43.46 3.30 7.30
N HIS A 655 42.47 2.92 8.10
CA HIS A 655 41.10 3.40 7.95
C HIS A 655 40.65 4.10 9.23
N VAL A 656 40.11 5.32 9.09
CA VAL A 656 39.52 6.12 10.17
C VAL A 656 38.04 6.30 9.87
N LEU A 657 37.17 5.71 10.69
CA LEU A 657 35.72 5.89 10.63
C LEU A 657 35.26 6.66 11.86
N ASN A 658 35.09 7.97 11.70
CA ASN A 658 34.77 8.87 12.80
C ASN A 658 33.36 9.47 12.68
N GLU A 659 32.45 9.07 13.57
CA GLU A 659 31.11 9.66 13.72
C GLU A 659 31.08 10.78 14.79
N LEU A 660 32.24 11.16 15.36
CA LEU A 660 32.36 12.26 16.31
C LEU A 660 32.70 13.59 15.61
N GLU A 661 32.27 14.69 16.23
CA GLU A 661 32.64 16.05 15.83
C GLU A 661 34.09 16.43 16.23
N ILE A 662 34.81 15.51 16.88
CA ILE A 662 36.18 15.66 17.35
C ILE A 662 37.11 15.05 16.29
N PRO A 663 38.10 15.78 15.76
CA PRO A 663 39.00 15.27 14.74
C PRO A 663 39.91 14.15 15.28
N VAL A 664 40.11 13.10 14.47
CA VAL A 664 41.01 11.97 14.76
C VAL A 664 42.23 12.04 13.83
N THR A 665 43.43 12.09 14.39
CA THR A 665 44.68 12.12 13.61
C THR A 665 45.50 10.86 13.82
N VAL A 666 45.91 10.22 12.72
CA VAL A 666 46.75 9.01 12.70
C VAL A 666 48.07 9.29 12.00
N ILE A 667 49.19 8.96 12.65
CA ILE A 667 50.54 9.23 12.15
C ILE A 667 51.40 7.96 12.23
N GLY A 668 51.95 7.52 11.09
CA GLY A 668 52.91 6.42 10.99
C GLY A 668 52.37 5.03 11.34
N LEU A 669 51.04 4.83 11.35
CA LEU A 669 50.43 3.54 11.68
C LEU A 669 49.84 2.90 10.41
N SER A 670 50.19 1.65 10.14
CA SER A 670 49.73 0.91 8.96
C SER A 670 48.92 -0.34 9.34
N ASN A 671 48.00 -0.76 8.48
CA ASN A 671 47.10 -1.92 8.65
C ASN A 671 46.17 -1.83 9.88
N ILE A 672 45.81 -0.61 10.28
CA ILE A 672 44.92 -0.39 11.42
C ILE A 672 43.55 0.12 10.99
N VAL A 673 42.57 -0.08 11.88
CA VAL A 673 41.28 0.58 11.87
C VAL A 673 41.17 1.43 13.14
N VAL A 674 40.78 2.68 12.96
CA VAL A 674 40.37 3.59 14.04
C VAL A 674 38.90 3.88 13.83
N ALA A 675 38.04 3.42 14.73
CA ALA A 675 36.60 3.67 14.65
C ALA A 675 36.15 4.40 15.91
N THR A 676 35.42 5.49 15.75
CA THR A 676 35.00 6.38 16.85
C THR A 676 33.54 6.76 16.72
N SER A 677 32.78 6.59 17.79
CA SER A 677 31.39 7.01 17.92
C SER A 677 31.11 7.50 19.35
N ALA A 678 29.85 7.87 19.62
CA ALA A 678 29.42 8.18 20.97
C ALA A 678 29.57 7.00 21.95
N ASP A 679 29.56 5.76 21.45
CA ASP A 679 29.71 4.54 22.27
C ASP A 679 31.16 4.28 22.67
N GLY A 680 32.14 4.83 21.93
CA GLY A 680 33.54 4.71 22.29
C GLY A 680 34.51 4.83 21.12
N ILE A 681 35.74 4.40 21.38
CA ILE A 681 36.87 4.50 20.47
C ILE A 681 37.53 3.12 20.38
N LEU A 682 37.61 2.58 19.16
CA LEU A 682 38.40 1.39 18.84
C LEU A 682 39.62 1.80 18.03
N VAL A 683 40.78 1.30 18.45
CA VAL A 683 42.02 1.32 17.68
C VAL A 683 42.53 -0.11 17.64
N ALA A 684 42.60 -0.71 16.47
CA ALA A 684 43.05 -2.09 16.33
C ALA A 684 43.75 -2.32 14.99
N GLU A 685 44.70 -3.25 14.99
CA GLU A 685 45.12 -3.88 13.73
C GLU A 685 43.90 -4.60 13.12
N LYS A 686 43.72 -4.46 11.79
CA LYS A 686 42.55 -5.02 11.09
C LYS A 686 42.40 -6.52 11.33
N SER A 687 43.50 -7.28 11.23
CA SER A 687 43.57 -8.73 11.45
C SER A 687 43.12 -9.16 12.87
N SER A 688 43.38 -8.32 13.87
CA SER A 688 43.08 -8.56 15.28
C SER A 688 41.71 -8.06 15.72
N SER A 689 41.06 -7.23 14.91
CA SER A 689 39.75 -6.63 15.21
C SER A 689 38.63 -7.62 15.60
N PRO A 690 38.57 -8.88 15.11
CA PRO A 690 37.50 -9.81 15.52
C PRO A 690 37.48 -10.12 17.03
N ARG A 691 38.61 -9.93 17.73
CA ARG A 691 38.76 -10.15 19.18
C ARG A 691 37.90 -9.20 20.03
N ILE A 692 37.38 -8.12 19.46
CA ILE A 692 36.52 -7.16 20.17
C ILE A 692 35.29 -7.82 20.78
N LYS A 693 34.76 -8.88 20.14
CA LYS A 693 33.60 -9.63 20.66
C LYS A 693 33.88 -10.24 22.02
N ASP A 694 35.08 -10.76 22.25
CA ASP A 694 35.46 -11.39 23.50
C ASP A 694 35.77 -10.35 24.58
N ILE A 695 36.37 -9.22 24.18
CA ILE A 695 36.70 -8.09 25.07
C ILE A 695 35.42 -7.43 25.59
N MET A 696 34.39 -7.28 24.73
CA MET A 696 33.15 -6.58 25.07
C MET A 696 32.04 -7.47 25.66
N LYS A 697 32.31 -8.76 25.89
CA LYS A 697 31.31 -9.77 26.28
C LYS A 697 30.54 -9.43 27.57
N ASN A 698 31.17 -8.71 28.50
CA ASN A 698 30.59 -8.35 29.81
C ASN A 698 30.45 -6.83 30.01
N SER A 699 30.40 -6.07 28.92
CA SER A 699 30.23 -4.62 29.01
C SER A 699 28.74 -4.27 28.94
N ASP A 700 28.17 -3.88 30.08
CA ASP A 700 26.80 -3.35 30.19
C ASP A 700 26.78 -1.84 29.90
N GLN A 701 27.36 -1.43 28.77
CA GLN A 701 27.33 -0.04 28.34
C GLN A 701 26.00 0.28 27.67
N ARG A 702 25.37 1.39 28.08
CA ARG A 702 24.17 1.88 27.39
C ARG A 702 24.53 2.31 25.96
N PRO A 703 23.62 2.15 24.99
CA PRO A 703 23.72 2.85 23.71
C PRO A 703 23.79 4.37 23.93
N MET A 704 24.80 5.00 23.33
CA MET A 704 25.01 6.45 23.37
C MET A 704 24.49 7.13 22.10
N TYR A 705 24.06 6.37 21.10
CA TYR A 705 23.39 6.86 19.91
C TYR A 705 22.28 5.90 19.47
N GLU A 706 21.12 6.43 19.12
CA GLU A 706 20.01 5.68 18.53
C GLU A 706 19.29 6.48 17.45
N GLU A 707 18.90 5.78 16.39
CA GLU A 707 18.04 6.29 15.32
C GLU A 707 16.60 5.85 15.59
N ARG A 708 15.65 6.76 15.38
CA ARG A 708 14.22 6.59 15.68
C ARG A 708 13.39 6.97 14.43
N ARG A 709 12.14 6.52 14.36
CA ARG A 709 11.23 6.86 13.23
C ARG A 709 11.01 8.37 13.01
N TRP A 710 11.29 9.18 14.04
CA TRP A 710 11.15 10.62 14.02
C TRP A 710 12.47 11.37 13.84
N GLY A 711 13.63 10.69 13.88
CA GLY A 711 14.95 11.31 13.83
C GLY A 711 15.99 10.52 14.62
N TRP A 712 16.77 11.15 15.49
CA TRP A 712 17.79 10.46 16.28
C TRP A 712 18.06 11.15 17.62
N TYR A 713 18.68 10.43 18.53
CA TYR A 713 19.28 11.05 19.71
C TYR A 713 20.67 10.52 20.00
N ARG A 714 21.47 11.36 20.66
CA ARG A 714 22.81 11.05 21.14
C ARG A 714 22.94 11.44 22.60
N VAL A 715 23.48 10.54 23.42
CA VAL A 715 23.88 10.85 24.79
C VAL A 715 25.18 11.66 24.77
N LEU A 716 25.17 12.80 25.43
CA LEU A 716 26.32 13.68 25.59
C LEU A 716 27.04 13.43 26.92
N ASP A 717 26.27 13.17 27.98
CA ASP A 717 26.80 12.92 29.32
C ASP A 717 25.83 12.04 30.12
N TYR A 718 26.37 11.20 31.01
CA TYR A 718 25.62 10.38 31.94
C TYR A 718 26.41 10.22 33.24
N GLY A 719 25.77 10.52 34.37
CA GLY A 719 26.43 10.46 35.67
C GLY A 719 25.47 10.23 36.82
N THR A 720 26.03 9.85 37.97
CA THR A 720 25.31 9.77 39.24
C THR A 720 25.85 10.88 40.16
N LEU A 721 24.95 11.72 40.66
CA LEU A 721 25.25 12.77 41.61
C LEU A 721 25.53 12.18 43.01
N LYS A 722 26.10 13.01 43.89
CA LYS A 722 26.49 12.59 45.24
C LYS A 722 25.31 12.12 46.11
N ASP A 723 24.11 12.58 45.82
CA ASP A 723 22.87 12.21 46.50
C ASP A 723 22.25 10.91 45.94
N GLY A 724 22.90 10.28 44.96
CA GLY A 724 22.44 9.05 44.31
C GLY A 724 21.48 9.28 43.14
N SER A 725 21.09 10.52 42.84
CA SER A 725 20.29 10.82 41.65
C SER A 725 21.14 10.68 40.37
N GLN A 726 20.51 10.23 39.29
CA GLN A 726 21.12 10.09 37.99
C GLN A 726 20.77 11.30 37.11
N VAL A 727 21.73 11.71 36.29
CA VAL A 727 21.58 12.76 35.28
C VAL A 727 21.99 12.21 33.93
N LEU A 728 21.17 12.47 32.91
CA LEU A 728 21.43 12.09 31.53
C LEU A 728 21.17 13.27 30.62
N THR A 729 22.19 13.66 29.85
CA THR A 729 22.08 14.73 28.87
C THR A 729 22.07 14.12 27.48
N LYS A 730 21.03 14.42 26.69
CA LYS A 730 20.89 13.99 25.31
C LYS A 730 20.82 15.19 24.37
N LYS A 731 21.37 15.04 23.17
CA LYS A 731 21.01 15.86 22.01
C LYS A 731 20.00 15.07 21.19
N ILE A 732 18.86 15.68 20.90
CA ILE A 732 17.76 15.07 20.15
C ILE A 732 17.55 15.88 18.86
N PHE A 733 17.35 15.18 17.75
CA PHE A 733 16.99 15.72 16.45
C PHE A 733 15.70 15.08 15.98
N ILE A 734 14.73 15.90 15.56
CA ILE A 734 13.47 15.45 14.99
C ILE A 734 13.35 16.03 13.57
N ASN A 735 13.13 15.16 12.59
CA ASN A 735 12.89 15.55 11.20
C ASN A 735 11.57 16.33 11.07
N ALA A 736 11.54 17.32 10.19
CA ALA A 736 10.35 18.10 9.87
C ALA A 736 9.12 17.20 9.60
N GLY A 737 7.99 17.56 10.21
CA GLY A 737 6.73 16.84 10.11
C GLY A 737 6.60 15.60 11.00
N LYS A 738 7.67 15.17 11.68
CA LYS A 738 7.66 14.02 12.60
C LYS A 738 7.43 14.46 14.06
N ASN A 739 7.01 13.51 14.90
CA ASN A 739 6.76 13.75 16.32
C ASN A 739 7.27 12.62 17.22
N SER A 740 7.55 12.96 18.48
CA SER A 740 7.68 11.98 19.54
C SER A 740 6.31 11.46 19.99
N SER A 741 6.30 10.29 20.63
CA SER A 741 5.07 9.75 21.22
C SER A 741 4.64 10.58 22.42
N TYR A 742 3.33 10.65 22.66
CA TYR A 742 2.78 11.28 23.86
C TYR A 742 3.02 10.38 25.05
N GLN A 743 3.85 10.86 25.97
CA GLN A 743 4.42 10.04 27.03
C GLN A 743 4.46 10.77 28.36
N LEU A 744 4.66 10.00 29.44
CA LEU A 744 4.96 10.53 30.77
C LEU A 744 5.99 9.65 31.48
N HIS A 745 6.63 10.23 32.49
CA HIS A 745 7.64 9.56 33.31
C HIS A 745 7.29 9.60 34.80
N HIS A 746 7.54 8.53 35.54
CA HIS A 746 7.26 8.46 36.97
C HIS A 746 8.47 8.75 37.85
N LYS A 747 9.69 8.55 37.34
CA LYS A 747 10.94 8.59 38.14
C LYS A 747 11.89 9.71 37.73
N ARG A 748 11.58 10.47 36.66
CA ARG A 748 12.40 11.57 36.17
C ARG A 748 11.62 12.82 35.79
N SER A 749 12.27 13.96 35.94
CA SER A 749 11.90 15.23 35.31
C SER A 749 12.87 15.53 34.17
N GLU A 750 12.45 16.39 33.25
CA GLU A 750 13.24 16.76 32.07
C GLU A 750 13.29 18.27 31.91
N ALA A 751 14.43 18.77 31.44
CA ALA A 751 14.59 20.15 31.00
C ALA A 751 15.04 20.12 29.55
N TRP A 752 14.27 20.75 28.66
CA TRP A 752 14.59 20.83 27.24
C TRP A 752 15.02 22.24 26.87
N THR A 753 16.09 22.36 26.10
CA THR A 753 16.53 23.63 25.51
C THR A 753 16.53 23.47 24.00
N ILE A 754 15.64 24.19 23.31
CA ILE A 754 15.59 24.15 21.84
C ILE A 754 16.79 24.91 21.27
N ILE A 755 17.61 24.22 20.48
CA ILE A 755 18.86 24.75 19.92
C ILE A 755 18.61 25.31 18.51
N ALA A 756 17.79 24.62 17.71
CA ALA A 756 17.51 24.99 16.33
C ALA A 756 16.11 24.49 15.92
N GLY A 757 15.51 25.17 14.93
CA GLY A 757 14.21 24.81 14.39
C GLY A 757 13.01 25.36 15.17
N GLU A 758 11.83 24.95 14.72
CA GLU A 758 10.52 25.33 15.23
C GLU A 758 9.64 24.08 15.32
N GLY A 759 8.79 24.03 16.35
CA GLY A 759 7.94 22.88 16.63
C GLY A 759 6.72 23.21 17.47
N GLU A 760 5.92 22.17 17.71
CA GLU A 760 4.74 22.21 18.56
C GLU A 760 4.94 21.24 19.72
N LEU A 761 4.89 21.73 20.95
CA LEU A 761 4.94 20.96 22.19
C LEU A 761 3.52 20.74 22.70
N MET A 762 3.11 19.49 22.87
CA MET A 762 1.94 19.12 23.66
C MET A 762 2.40 18.90 25.10
N LEU A 763 1.93 19.69 26.07
CA LEU A 763 2.25 19.55 27.49
C LEU A 763 0.97 19.58 28.34
N ASN A 764 0.64 18.46 28.99
CA ASN A 764 -0.58 18.26 29.76
C ASN A 764 -1.83 18.71 29.00
N ASP A 765 -2.02 18.15 27.81
CA ASP A 765 -3.11 18.45 26.86
C ASP A 765 -3.16 19.91 26.36
N LYS A 766 -2.08 20.70 26.53
CA LYS A 766 -1.98 22.05 25.97
C LYS A 766 -0.91 22.11 24.89
N LEU A 767 -1.30 22.65 23.73
CA LEU A 767 -0.39 22.89 22.62
C LEU A 767 0.35 24.21 22.82
N ILE A 768 1.67 24.20 22.65
CA ILE A 768 2.57 25.32 22.85
C ILE A 768 3.54 25.36 21.66
N GLU A 769 3.63 26.48 20.96
CA GLU A 769 4.67 26.66 19.94
C GLU A 769 6.04 26.83 20.60
N VAL A 770 7.05 26.19 20.03
CA VAL A 770 8.43 26.24 20.54
C VAL A 770 9.40 26.53 19.40
N LYS A 771 10.46 27.26 19.71
CA LYS A 771 11.51 27.65 18.76
C LYS A 771 12.88 27.73 19.42
N ALA A 772 13.92 27.85 18.60
CA ALA A 772 15.29 28.04 19.06
C ALA A 772 15.40 29.14 20.15
N GLY A 773 16.02 28.77 21.27
CA GLY A 773 16.17 29.62 22.47
C GLY A 773 15.18 29.32 23.59
N ASP A 774 14.08 28.61 23.32
CA ASP A 774 13.10 28.26 24.34
C ASP A 774 13.64 27.19 25.31
N VAL A 775 13.28 27.33 26.59
CA VAL A 775 13.61 26.39 27.65
C VAL A 775 12.33 25.88 28.29
N ILE A 776 12.12 24.57 28.23
CA ILE A 776 10.91 23.88 28.67
C ILE A 776 11.25 23.03 29.87
N GLN A 777 10.41 23.10 30.90
CA GLN A 777 10.51 22.23 32.08
C GLN A 777 9.36 21.24 32.05
N ILE A 778 9.68 19.95 32.12
CA ILE A 778 8.74 18.83 32.12
C ILE A 778 8.83 18.14 33.48
N PRO A 779 7.91 18.43 34.40
CA PRO A 779 7.87 17.80 35.71
C PRO A 779 7.60 16.30 35.63
N ILE A 780 7.94 15.58 36.70
CA ILE A 780 7.53 14.18 36.90
C ILE A 780 6.02 14.05 36.70
N ARG A 781 5.58 13.02 35.96
CA ARG A 781 4.20 12.71 35.56
C ARG A 781 3.54 13.69 34.59
N ALA A 782 4.24 14.72 34.11
CA ALA A 782 3.70 15.57 33.06
C ALA A 782 3.64 14.78 31.74
N ARG A 783 2.47 14.81 31.10
CA ARG A 783 2.28 14.20 29.78
C ARG A 783 2.81 15.14 28.73
N HIS A 784 3.68 14.67 27.86
CA HIS A 784 4.34 15.51 26.87
C HIS A 784 4.62 14.79 25.54
N ALA A 785 4.61 15.55 24.45
CA ALA A 785 5.11 15.16 23.12
C ALA A 785 5.55 16.41 22.36
N ILE A 786 6.40 16.25 21.37
CA ILE A 786 6.83 17.35 20.51
C ILE A 786 6.81 16.95 19.05
N ARG A 787 6.31 17.84 18.19
CA ARG A 787 6.34 17.72 16.75
C ARG A 787 7.25 18.78 16.16
N ALA A 788 8.07 18.37 15.20
CA ALA A 788 8.89 19.26 14.41
C ALA A 788 8.03 19.87 13.28
N VAL A 789 7.98 21.21 13.20
CA VAL A 789 7.43 21.92 12.03
C VAL A 789 8.53 22.08 10.98
N THR A 790 9.71 22.49 11.43
CA THR A 790 10.99 22.41 10.70
C THR A 790 11.90 21.42 11.41
N ASP A 791 13.02 21.02 10.79
CA ASP A 791 14.01 20.17 11.46
C ASP A 791 14.39 20.78 12.81
N LEU A 792 14.16 20.02 13.88
CA LEU A 792 14.17 20.51 15.25
C LEU A 792 15.27 19.83 16.04
N GLU A 793 16.15 20.62 16.66
CA GLU A 793 17.19 20.14 17.56
C GLU A 793 17.03 20.70 18.97
N PHE A 794 17.16 19.84 19.97
CA PHE A 794 17.15 20.28 21.37
C PHE A 794 18.06 19.44 22.26
N ILE A 795 18.52 20.04 23.36
CA ILE A 795 19.18 19.33 24.46
C ILE A 795 18.11 18.95 25.47
N GLU A 796 18.06 17.67 25.83
CA GLU A 796 17.25 17.15 26.92
C GLU A 796 18.16 16.78 28.10
N VAL A 797 17.90 17.36 29.26
CA VAL A 797 18.53 16.98 30.53
C VAL A 797 17.51 16.26 31.39
N GLN A 798 17.72 14.97 31.61
CA GLN A 798 16.90 14.16 32.50
C GLN A 798 17.53 14.10 33.88
N THR A 799 16.73 14.22 34.94
CA THR A 799 17.18 14.07 36.34
C THR A 799 16.18 13.21 37.11
N GLY A 800 16.65 12.18 37.82
CA GLY A 800 15.78 11.22 38.51
C GLY A 800 16.52 10.17 39.33
N THR A 801 15.80 9.24 39.94
CA THR A 801 16.41 8.17 40.76
C THR A 801 16.86 6.97 39.92
N GLU A 802 16.18 6.69 38.80
CA GLU A 802 16.52 5.62 37.85
C GLU A 802 16.17 6.08 36.43
N LEU A 803 17.18 6.31 35.58
CA LEU A 803 17.00 6.75 34.19
C LEU A 803 17.00 5.57 33.23
N ILE A 804 15.95 4.76 33.33
CA ILE A 804 15.72 3.56 32.52
C ILE A 804 14.62 3.81 31.48
N GLU A 805 14.63 3.10 30.36
CA GLU A 805 13.62 3.24 29.29
C GLU A 805 12.24 2.77 29.75
N GLU A 806 12.16 1.85 30.70
CA GLU A 806 10.91 1.30 31.24
C GLU A 806 10.09 2.32 32.05
N ASP A 807 10.67 3.47 32.41
CA ASP A 807 9.94 4.60 33.00
C ASP A 807 9.15 5.41 31.94
N ASN A 808 9.21 5.03 30.66
CA ASN A 808 8.47 5.67 29.59
C ASN A 808 7.09 5.01 29.39
N ILE A 809 6.03 5.70 29.81
CA ILE A 809 4.64 5.28 29.55
C ILE A 809 4.12 6.03 28.33
N ARG A 810 3.95 5.32 27.21
CA ARG A 810 3.40 5.86 25.96
C ARG A 810 1.87 5.77 25.96
N LEU A 811 1.22 6.89 25.66
CA LEU A 811 -0.23 7.05 25.59
C LEU A 811 -0.73 7.02 24.14
N TYR A 812 -0.12 7.83 23.27
CA TYR A 812 -0.45 7.93 21.84
C TYR A 812 0.81 8.03 21.00
N ALA A 813 0.76 7.53 19.78
CA ALA A 813 1.90 7.50 18.86
C ALA A 813 1.82 8.60 17.80
N GLU A 814 0.64 8.82 17.23
CA GLU A 814 0.43 9.66 16.05
C GLU A 814 0.00 11.07 16.46
N TRP A 815 0.55 12.10 15.80
CA TRP A 815 0.31 13.48 16.20
C TRP A 815 -1.14 13.90 16.07
N GLU A 816 -1.85 13.37 15.07
CA GLU A 816 -3.27 13.65 14.84
C GLU A 816 -4.12 13.25 16.05
N GLU A 817 -3.82 12.11 16.67
CA GLU A 817 -4.50 11.66 17.90
C GLU A 817 -4.15 12.54 19.10
N ILE A 818 -2.88 12.95 19.19
CA ILE A 818 -2.38 13.81 20.26
C ILE A 818 -3.03 15.19 20.19
N ALA A 819 -3.09 15.78 18.99
CA ALA A 819 -3.63 17.11 18.75
C ALA A 819 -5.12 17.22 19.10
N LEU A 820 -5.89 16.14 18.94
CA LEU A 820 -7.31 16.08 19.35
C LEU A 820 -7.53 16.28 20.85
N LEU A 821 -6.51 16.02 21.69
CA LEU A 821 -6.61 16.22 23.13
C LEU A 821 -6.64 17.70 23.53
N ALA A 822 -6.04 18.59 22.73
CA ALA A 822 -6.01 20.03 23.02
C ALA A 822 -7.31 20.77 22.69
N VAL A 823 -8.24 20.11 21.98
CA VAL A 823 -9.56 20.65 21.60
C VAL A 823 -10.64 20.31 22.64
N ARG A 824 -10.31 19.49 23.65
CA ARG A 824 -11.17 19.16 24.80
C ARG A 824 -10.79 19.97 26.02
#